data_AF-A0A8X7X084-F1
#
_entry.id   AF-A0A8X7X084-F1
#
_cell.length_a   1.000
_cell.length_b   1.000
_cell.length_c   1.000
_cell.angle_alpha   90.00
_cell.angle_beta   90.00
_cell.angle_gamma   90.00
#
_symmetry.space_group_name_H-M   'P 1'
#
loop_
_entity.id
_entity.type
_entity.pdbx_description
1 polymer ?
#
loop_
_entity_poly.entity_id
_entity_poly.type
_entity_poly.pdbx_seq_one_letter_code
_entity_poly.pdbx_strand_id
1 'polypeptide(L)'
;MSRCLVPPLSCASSLTLLTVPHQGFDTHSFDCHSSLLFSQLGMAGSAHSMEVDQGYLAGLTAQRNASAFFEKFERSELQELLALVSCNWLLSTGDQRLPLEMPPGIISQMKGFSSPSVVILAPVHARGELDYREVHQIIRELTTGIYCFNQVPSVCLEANFDSSTSCQMPPAYYDTRVGQVLTSVDYLIKALWHGATMPKEKRLRFSELWRTSMDVDLNGAPQTKKDMVAEFLTAGLEDISNDPAYHGIYDGQEQRNPSLAPQTPAEAQLFMQHADRLGLKLAAFLQSVGQHENLFVFSATYGLSSVLRVTEGQMDGVTYQRLQQRLSRQVDVVLEHLEKKPDTCRDVACLHLISFLVPFLISLKKKMKIPAVERLLPPISEDKLKTEREFPPLLLGPEFRCPHFQLEPNTYCHLHGGIEFEVGTPPMEEVSKEVKASLEDLQQVAMEGAEQLLRHRDAYWEQLPLPVVQLDGRRFYVISLELESFYQQASPMPWWGAMTETMKTLRVRRLPLSDVQLHEQFKKTFGYRKALKCKTLAFGLKSAAERGLSAVLHTFGRKNAASRLHVLDEGGYSLVHAAAIHNRAAIICQLAMAGIHLNQRGSGHSGQAGLTPLHLAAQCGSLEALNCLLGLRVDHTAVDRRGWTAFHFASFYGNVPCLQALYWKDPAMVDRATSAE
;
A
#
# COMPACT_ATOMS: atom_id res chain seq x y z
N MET A 1 -21.63 -61.37 -15.45
CA MET A 1 -20.78 -61.92 -16.52
C MET A 1 -19.76 -60.85 -16.85
N SER A 2 -18.45 -60.91 -16.59
CA SER A 2 -17.51 -61.94 -16.15
C SER A 2 -16.31 -61.20 -15.54
N ARG A 3 -16.05 -61.31 -14.23
CA ARG A 3 -14.84 -61.86 -13.56
C ARG A 3 -13.47 -61.56 -14.20
N CYS A 4 -12.57 -60.92 -13.43
CA CYS A 4 -11.29 -61.46 -12.89
C CYS A 4 -10.44 -60.28 -12.34
N LEU A 5 -10.17 -60.17 -11.02
CA LEU A 5 -9.20 -60.89 -10.15
C LEU A 5 -7.77 -60.29 -10.13
N VAL A 6 -7.55 -59.47 -9.08
CA VAL A 6 -6.39 -59.16 -8.20
C VAL A 6 -5.27 -60.24 -8.06
N PRO A 7 -4.10 -60.07 -7.36
CA PRO A 7 -3.17 -58.93 -7.02
C PRO A 7 -1.65 -59.31 -7.22
N PRO A 8 -0.68 -59.08 -6.28
CA PRO A 8 0.41 -58.08 -6.35
C PRO A 8 1.82 -58.74 -6.35
N LEU A 9 2.92 -57.96 -6.37
CA LEU A 9 4.23 -58.45 -5.89
C LEU A 9 5.20 -57.30 -5.56
N SER A 10 5.73 -57.36 -4.34
CA SER A 10 6.91 -56.67 -3.83
C SER A 10 8.18 -57.46 -4.13
N CYS A 11 9.33 -56.80 -4.36
CA CYS A 11 10.60 -57.24 -3.77
C CYS A 11 11.68 -56.15 -3.87
N ALA A 12 12.51 -56.12 -2.84
CA ALA A 12 13.65 -55.23 -2.64
C ALA A 12 14.94 -55.80 -3.24
N SER A 13 15.91 -54.95 -3.55
CA SER A 13 17.34 -55.21 -3.28
C SER A 13 18.20 -53.95 -3.42
N SER A 14 19.19 -53.90 -2.54
CA SER A 14 20.22 -52.90 -2.26
C SER A 14 21.36 -52.92 -3.29
N LEU A 15 22.09 -51.81 -3.45
CA LEU A 15 23.58 -51.74 -3.38
C LEU A 15 24.09 -50.29 -3.58
N THR A 16 24.57 -49.71 -2.47
CA THR A 16 25.84 -49.00 -2.22
C THR A 16 26.41 -47.89 -3.13
N LEU A 17 26.59 -46.72 -2.47
CA LEU A 17 27.85 -45.98 -2.24
C LEU A 17 28.75 -45.62 -3.43
N LEU A 18 28.81 -44.32 -3.72
CA LEU A 18 30.09 -43.62 -3.92
C LEU A 18 30.02 -42.22 -3.28
N THR A 19 31.01 -41.95 -2.45
CA THR A 19 31.20 -40.80 -1.58
C THR A 19 32.22 -39.82 -2.16
N VAL A 20 31.98 -38.50 -1.93
CA VAL A 20 32.95 -37.43 -1.60
C VAL A 20 33.73 -36.77 -2.77
N PRO A 21 34.23 -35.49 -2.71
CA PRO A 21 34.03 -34.35 -1.78
C PRO A 21 33.66 -32.97 -2.42
N HIS A 22 33.34 -32.02 -1.53
CA HIS A 22 33.46 -30.56 -1.64
C HIS A 22 34.90 -30.05 -1.96
N GLN A 23 35.02 -29.06 -2.85
CA GLN A 23 35.88 -27.85 -2.81
C GLN A 23 35.19 -26.83 -3.76
N GLY A 24 34.74 -25.63 -3.38
CA GLY A 24 35.48 -24.51 -2.82
C GLY A 24 36.19 -23.77 -3.95
N PHE A 25 35.66 -22.66 -4.49
CA PHE A 25 36.43 -21.48 -4.96
C PHE A 25 35.53 -20.31 -5.40
N ASP A 26 35.82 -19.21 -4.72
CA ASP A 26 35.63 -17.79 -4.92
C ASP A 26 35.18 -17.17 -6.25
N THR A 27 34.47 -16.06 -6.02
CA THR A 27 34.13 -14.91 -6.86
C THR A 27 35.30 -14.36 -7.68
N HIS A 28 35.07 -14.11 -8.98
CA HIS A 28 35.67 -12.96 -9.69
C HIS A 28 34.83 -12.53 -10.91
N SER A 29 34.60 -11.22 -10.96
CA SER A 29 34.32 -10.32 -12.10
C SER A 29 34.13 -10.92 -13.50
N PHE A 30 33.03 -10.57 -14.16
CA PHE A 30 32.96 -10.56 -15.62
C PHE A 30 32.45 -9.22 -16.14
N ASP A 31 33.42 -8.45 -16.65
CA ASP A 31 33.22 -7.28 -17.49
C ASP A 31 32.77 -7.67 -18.90
N CYS A 32 31.95 -6.78 -19.47
CA CYS A 32 31.60 -6.70 -20.89
C CYS A 32 32.84 -6.68 -21.78
N HIS A 33 32.87 -7.51 -22.84
CA HIS A 33 33.25 -7.11 -24.20
C HIS A 33 33.11 -8.32 -25.14
N SER A 34 32.12 -8.28 -26.03
CA SER A 34 32.20 -9.06 -27.28
C SER A 34 31.50 -8.32 -28.41
N SER A 35 32.27 -7.44 -29.07
CA SER A 35 32.01 -7.01 -30.44
C SER A 35 33.25 -7.32 -31.26
N LEU A 36 33.03 -7.85 -32.47
CA LEU A 36 33.96 -8.02 -33.59
C LEU A 36 34.72 -9.35 -33.64
N LEU A 37 34.16 -10.30 -34.40
CA LEU A 37 34.89 -11.14 -35.35
C LEU A 37 33.88 -11.90 -36.24
N PHE A 38 33.43 -11.26 -37.32
CA PHE A 38 32.89 -11.97 -38.48
C PHE A 38 33.35 -11.25 -39.74
N SER A 39 34.47 -11.71 -40.29
CA SER A 39 34.78 -11.55 -41.70
C SER A 39 35.47 -12.82 -42.20
N GLN A 40 35.08 -13.23 -43.40
CA GLN A 40 35.60 -14.35 -44.20
C GLN A 40 35.08 -15.76 -43.86
N LEU A 41 34.03 -16.16 -44.56
CA LEU A 41 34.06 -17.29 -45.50
C LEU A 41 32.72 -17.29 -46.27
N GLY A 42 32.80 -17.01 -47.57
CA GLY A 42 31.64 -17.09 -48.46
C GLY A 42 31.41 -18.53 -48.91
N MET A 43 30.20 -19.04 -48.70
CA MET A 43 29.60 -20.08 -49.53
C MET A 43 28.09 -19.85 -49.57
N ALA A 44 27.59 -19.64 -50.79
CA ALA A 44 26.18 -19.47 -51.09
C ALA A 44 25.40 -20.77 -50.83
N GLY A 45 24.35 -20.69 -50.00
CA GLY A 45 23.44 -21.80 -49.72
C GLY A 45 22.15 -21.33 -49.07
N SER A 46 21.07 -21.30 -49.86
CA SER A 46 19.64 -21.21 -49.49
C SER A 46 19.21 -20.25 -48.36
N ALA A 47 18.59 -19.14 -48.75
CA ALA A 47 17.91 -18.17 -47.89
C ALA A 47 16.56 -18.70 -47.34
N HIS A 48 16.55 -19.83 -46.63
CA HIS A 48 15.38 -20.40 -45.96
C HIS A 48 15.80 -21.14 -44.66
N SER A 49 16.35 -20.43 -43.65
CA SER A 49 16.51 -20.95 -42.27
C SER A 49 17.11 -19.97 -41.24
N MET A 50 16.77 -18.66 -41.25
CA MET A 50 17.25 -17.72 -40.19
C MET A 50 16.18 -16.77 -39.63
N GLU A 51 14.90 -17.00 -39.89
CA GLU A 51 13.77 -16.43 -39.12
C GLU A 51 13.32 -17.40 -38.02
N VAL A 52 14.27 -17.96 -37.26
CA VAL A 52 14.02 -18.38 -35.87
C VAL A 52 14.24 -17.12 -35.02
N ASP A 53 13.50 -16.07 -35.33
CA ASP A 53 12.25 -15.63 -34.71
C ASP A 53 12.57 -14.70 -33.53
N GLN A 54 12.87 -13.43 -33.85
CA GLN A 54 13.13 -12.37 -32.88
C GLN A 54 11.98 -12.25 -31.86
N GLY A 55 10.74 -12.54 -32.27
CA GLY A 55 9.57 -12.58 -31.38
C GLY A 55 9.66 -13.72 -30.36
N TYR A 56 10.10 -14.91 -30.78
CA TYR A 56 10.34 -16.05 -29.90
C TYR A 56 11.45 -15.77 -28.87
N LEU A 57 12.57 -15.18 -29.30
CA LEU A 57 13.66 -14.80 -28.39
C LEU A 57 13.25 -13.71 -27.40
N ALA A 58 12.48 -12.71 -27.84
CA ALA A 58 11.90 -11.69 -26.96
C ALA A 58 10.92 -12.29 -25.94
N GLY A 59 10.10 -13.25 -26.36
CA GLY A 59 9.20 -14.01 -25.48
C GLY A 59 9.95 -14.82 -24.43
N LEU A 60 11.01 -15.55 -24.81
CA LEU A 60 11.86 -16.28 -23.87
C LEU A 60 12.55 -15.35 -22.87
N THR A 61 13.05 -14.21 -23.33
CA THR A 61 13.69 -13.20 -22.48
C THR A 61 12.69 -12.63 -21.47
N ALA A 62 11.48 -12.29 -21.93
CA ALA A 62 10.39 -11.84 -21.07
C ALA A 62 10.01 -12.89 -20.01
N GLN A 63 9.93 -14.17 -20.40
CA GLN A 63 9.63 -15.28 -19.49
C GLN A 63 10.73 -15.49 -18.44
N ARG A 64 11.99 -15.39 -18.82
CA ARG A 64 13.13 -15.44 -17.90
C ARG A 64 13.09 -14.29 -16.91
N ASN A 65 12.88 -13.06 -17.40
CA ASN A 65 12.82 -11.86 -16.57
C ASN A 65 11.63 -11.92 -15.60
N ALA A 66 10.47 -12.43 -16.05
CA ALA A 66 9.33 -12.67 -15.18
C ALA A 66 9.64 -13.68 -14.07
N SER A 67 10.31 -14.78 -14.40
CA SER A 67 10.69 -15.79 -13.41
C SER A 67 11.65 -15.21 -12.36
N ALA A 68 12.70 -14.51 -12.81
CA ALA A 68 13.65 -13.83 -11.92
C ALA A 68 12.96 -12.77 -11.03
N PHE A 69 11.98 -12.04 -11.56
CA PHE A 69 11.20 -11.07 -10.78
C PHE A 69 10.46 -11.71 -9.59
N PHE A 70 9.91 -12.92 -9.74
CA PHE A 70 9.20 -13.58 -8.64
C PHE A 70 10.12 -14.27 -7.63
N GLU A 71 11.36 -14.61 -8.03
CA GLU A 71 12.35 -15.23 -7.14
C GLU A 71 12.84 -14.28 -6.04
N LYS A 72 12.69 -12.96 -6.21
CA LYS A 72 13.07 -11.95 -5.21
C LYS A 72 12.17 -11.92 -3.96
N PHE A 73 10.96 -12.46 -4.06
CA PHE A 73 10.00 -12.43 -2.96
C PHE A 73 10.24 -13.58 -1.99
N GLU A 74 10.14 -13.31 -0.69
CA GLU A 74 10.02 -14.40 0.27
C GLU A 74 8.77 -15.23 -0.05
N ARG A 75 8.80 -16.52 0.32
CA ARG A 75 7.68 -17.43 0.05
C ARG A 75 6.34 -16.90 0.58
N SER A 76 6.34 -16.32 1.78
CA SER A 76 5.13 -15.78 2.41
C SER A 76 4.62 -14.53 1.69
N GLU A 77 5.51 -13.65 1.26
CA GLU A 77 5.19 -12.46 0.46
C GLU A 77 4.63 -12.84 -0.90
N LEU A 78 5.23 -13.83 -1.57
CA LEU A 78 4.74 -14.34 -2.85
C LEU A 78 3.33 -14.94 -2.71
N GLN A 79 3.04 -15.66 -1.62
CA GLN A 79 1.71 -16.20 -1.36
C GLN A 79 0.67 -15.08 -1.17
N GLU A 80 1.00 -14.01 -0.45
CA GLU A 80 0.14 -12.85 -0.29
C GLU A 80 -0.04 -12.09 -1.62
N LEU A 81 1.03 -11.87 -2.38
CA LEU A 81 0.96 -11.27 -3.72
C LEU A 81 -0.01 -12.03 -4.62
N LEU A 82 0.15 -13.36 -4.69
CA LEU A 82 -0.69 -14.22 -5.52
C LEU A 82 -2.15 -14.19 -5.08
N ALA A 83 -2.43 -14.12 -3.78
CA ALA A 83 -3.78 -14.03 -3.25
C ALA A 83 -4.42 -12.67 -3.58
N LEU A 84 -3.70 -11.56 -3.37
CA LEU A 84 -4.17 -10.19 -3.58
C LEU A 84 -4.51 -9.87 -5.04
N VAL A 85 -3.78 -10.44 -6.02
CA VAL A 85 -4.00 -10.19 -7.46
C VAL A 85 -5.45 -10.41 -7.90
N SER A 86 -6.14 -11.38 -7.30
CA SER A 86 -7.52 -11.72 -7.67
C SER A 86 -8.58 -11.00 -6.83
N CYS A 87 -8.17 -10.22 -5.84
CA CYS A 87 -9.04 -9.69 -4.79
C CYS A 87 -9.16 -8.16 -4.80
N ASN A 88 -8.63 -7.47 -5.81
CA ASN A 88 -8.84 -6.03 -5.95
C ASN A 88 -10.23 -5.74 -6.52
N TRP A 89 -11.04 -4.97 -5.80
CA TRP A 89 -12.43 -4.69 -6.14
C TRP A 89 -12.61 -3.88 -7.44
N LEU A 90 -11.61 -3.08 -7.83
CA LEU A 90 -11.69 -2.18 -8.99
C LEU A 90 -11.00 -2.73 -10.24
N LEU A 91 -9.97 -3.55 -10.04
CA LEU A 91 -9.03 -4.00 -11.08
C LEU A 91 -9.16 -5.48 -11.44
N SER A 92 -9.79 -6.31 -10.60
CA SER A 92 -9.92 -7.74 -10.86
C SER A 92 -10.85 -8.01 -12.05
N THR A 93 -10.40 -8.86 -12.98
CA THR A 93 -11.12 -9.24 -14.21
C THR A 93 -11.71 -10.66 -14.14
N GLY A 94 -11.75 -11.27 -12.95
CA GLY A 94 -12.06 -12.68 -12.74
C GLY A 94 -13.47 -13.13 -13.16
N ASP A 95 -13.64 -14.46 -13.27
CA ASP A 95 -14.84 -15.14 -13.80
C ASP A 95 -16.12 -14.89 -12.98
N GLN A 96 -15.99 -14.55 -11.68
CA GLN A 96 -17.11 -14.14 -10.83
C GLN A 96 -17.23 -12.61 -10.83
N ARG A 97 -17.93 -12.07 -11.84
CA ARG A 97 -18.19 -10.63 -11.92
C ARG A 97 -19.14 -10.19 -10.81
N LEU A 98 -18.58 -9.65 -9.73
CA LEU A 98 -19.36 -8.88 -8.77
C LEU A 98 -19.88 -7.61 -9.46
N PRO A 99 -21.14 -7.21 -9.25
CA PRO A 99 -21.67 -5.99 -9.83
C PRO A 99 -20.94 -4.79 -9.24
N LEU A 100 -20.13 -4.13 -10.06
CA LEU A 100 -19.30 -3.01 -9.64
C LEU A 100 -19.93 -1.68 -10.06
N GLU A 101 -19.82 -0.69 -9.19
CA GLU A 101 -20.01 0.72 -9.50
C GLU A 101 -18.67 1.47 -9.48
N MET A 102 -18.50 2.36 -10.45
CA MET A 102 -17.24 3.04 -10.68
C MET A 102 -17.10 4.24 -9.75
N PRO A 103 -15.89 4.47 -9.19
CA PRO A 103 -15.62 5.72 -8.48
C PRO A 103 -15.84 6.96 -9.38
N PRO A 104 -16.24 8.08 -8.77
CA PRO A 104 -16.48 9.35 -9.47
C PRO A 104 -15.17 10.01 -9.95
N GLY A 105 -15.32 11.02 -10.81
CA GLY A 105 -14.22 11.83 -11.34
C GLY A 105 -13.49 11.16 -12.51
N ILE A 106 -12.16 11.25 -12.53
CA ILE A 106 -11.34 10.87 -13.69
C ILE A 106 -11.60 9.43 -14.18
N ILE A 107 -11.84 8.48 -13.27
CA ILE A 107 -12.09 7.08 -13.60
C ILE A 107 -13.36 6.87 -14.42
N SER A 108 -14.40 7.67 -14.19
CA SER A 108 -15.68 7.59 -14.91
C SER A 108 -15.82 8.63 -16.02
N GLN A 109 -15.07 9.73 -15.97
CA GLN A 109 -15.29 10.91 -16.84
C GLN A 109 -14.17 11.16 -17.86
N MET A 110 -13.02 10.46 -17.77
CA MET A 110 -11.91 10.65 -18.70
C MET A 110 -12.36 10.49 -20.16
N LYS A 111 -12.02 11.46 -21.01
CA LYS A 111 -12.34 11.47 -22.44
C LYS A 111 -11.38 10.56 -23.22
N GLY A 112 -11.70 10.30 -24.49
CA GLY A 112 -10.81 9.56 -25.39
C GLY A 112 -9.53 10.34 -25.71
N PHE A 113 -8.58 9.66 -26.34
CA PHE A 113 -7.30 10.25 -26.77
C PHE A 113 -7.30 10.45 -28.29
N SER A 114 -6.84 11.61 -28.75
CA SER A 114 -6.69 11.93 -30.19
C SER A 114 -5.33 11.47 -30.73
N SER A 115 -4.29 11.51 -29.90
CA SER A 115 -2.93 11.06 -30.23
C SER A 115 -2.42 10.02 -29.20
N PRO A 116 -1.29 9.33 -29.44
CA PRO A 116 -0.69 8.46 -28.43
C PRO A 116 0.09 9.22 -27.36
N SER A 117 0.44 10.49 -27.57
CA SER A 117 1.21 11.28 -26.61
C SER A 117 0.30 12.01 -25.63
N VAL A 118 0.61 11.95 -24.34
CA VAL A 118 -0.10 12.61 -23.25
C VAL A 118 0.83 13.59 -22.58
N VAL A 119 0.32 14.79 -22.30
CA VAL A 119 1.02 15.82 -21.54
C VAL A 119 0.37 15.95 -20.17
N ILE A 120 1.15 15.84 -19.11
CA ILE A 120 0.69 16.01 -17.73
C ILE A 120 1.37 17.26 -17.15
N LEU A 121 0.56 18.22 -16.74
CA LEU A 121 0.99 19.41 -15.99
C LEU A 121 0.89 19.10 -14.50
N ALA A 122 2.03 18.73 -13.89
CA ALA A 122 2.13 18.47 -12.46
C ALA A 122 2.58 19.74 -11.73
N PRO A 123 1.89 20.21 -10.68
CA PRO A 123 2.25 21.44 -9.98
C PRO A 123 3.64 21.33 -9.35
N VAL A 124 4.46 22.38 -9.48
CA VAL A 124 5.78 22.42 -8.84
C VAL A 124 5.63 22.66 -7.35
N HIS A 125 6.14 21.74 -6.54
CA HIS A 125 6.14 21.86 -5.09
C HIS A 125 7.27 22.79 -4.62
N ALA A 126 6.97 23.76 -3.76
CA ALA A 126 7.86 24.90 -3.48
C ALA A 126 9.26 24.56 -2.94
N ARG A 127 9.47 23.34 -2.40
CA ARG A 127 10.72 22.89 -1.77
C ARG A 127 11.15 21.46 -2.14
N GLY A 128 10.47 20.83 -3.10
CA GLY A 128 10.69 19.43 -3.48
C GLY A 128 10.81 19.28 -4.98
N GLU A 129 12.01 19.48 -5.53
CA GLU A 129 12.21 19.39 -6.98
C GLU A 129 12.19 17.93 -7.44
N LEU A 130 11.30 17.62 -8.40
CA LEU A 130 11.21 16.32 -9.02
C LEU A 130 12.21 16.19 -10.18
N ASP A 131 12.63 14.95 -10.41
CA ASP A 131 13.58 14.57 -11.46
C ASP A 131 12.93 13.57 -12.42
N TYR A 132 13.28 13.63 -13.71
CA TYR A 132 12.74 12.71 -14.71
C TYR A 132 12.99 11.24 -14.38
N ARG A 133 14.15 10.89 -13.82
CA ARG A 133 14.49 9.51 -13.48
C ARG A 133 13.56 8.97 -12.41
N GLU A 134 13.25 9.78 -11.41
CA GLU A 134 12.32 9.44 -10.34
C GLU A 134 10.87 9.35 -10.84
N VAL A 135 10.42 10.33 -11.64
CA VAL A 135 9.08 10.32 -12.23
C VAL A 135 8.88 9.09 -13.12
N HIS A 136 9.84 8.77 -13.98
CA HIS A 136 9.79 7.59 -14.84
C HIS A 136 9.82 6.28 -14.03
N GLN A 137 10.59 6.23 -12.94
CA GLN A 137 10.59 5.09 -12.03
C GLN A 137 9.22 4.89 -11.38
N ILE A 138 8.59 5.96 -10.89
CA ILE A 138 7.23 5.92 -10.31
C ILE A 138 6.20 5.46 -11.35
N ILE A 139 6.21 6.02 -12.56
CA ILE A 139 5.29 5.62 -13.63
C ILE A 139 5.46 4.14 -13.96
N ARG A 140 6.69 3.64 -14.05
CA ARG A 140 7.01 2.23 -14.29
C ARG A 140 6.47 1.31 -13.20
N GLU A 141 6.72 1.66 -11.95
CA GLU A 141 6.31 0.87 -10.78
C GLU A 141 4.78 0.84 -10.62
N LEU A 142 4.12 1.99 -10.77
CA LEU A 142 2.66 2.07 -10.75
C LEU A 142 2.03 1.31 -11.92
N THR A 143 2.59 1.42 -13.13
CA THR A 143 2.13 0.64 -14.29
C THR A 143 2.26 -0.85 -14.01
N THR A 144 3.39 -1.30 -13.47
CA THR A 144 3.58 -2.71 -13.12
C THR A 144 2.60 -3.16 -12.03
N GLY A 145 2.43 -2.39 -10.96
CA GLY A 145 1.52 -2.71 -9.86
C GLY A 145 0.05 -2.79 -10.28
N ILE A 146 -0.43 -1.76 -11.00
CA ILE A 146 -1.83 -1.63 -11.39
C ILE A 146 -2.17 -2.60 -12.52
N TYR A 147 -1.29 -2.73 -13.51
CA TYR A 147 -1.55 -3.63 -14.62
C TYR A 147 -1.34 -5.06 -14.12
N CYS A 148 -0.15 -5.46 -13.64
CA CYS A 148 0.22 -6.88 -13.45
C CYS A 148 -0.40 -7.49 -12.22
N PHE A 149 -0.38 -6.72 -11.14
CA PHE A 149 -0.72 -7.24 -9.83
C PHE A 149 -2.10 -6.80 -9.36
N ASN A 150 -2.79 -5.95 -10.13
CA ASN A 150 -4.06 -5.34 -9.75
C ASN A 150 -3.97 -4.66 -8.37
N GLN A 151 -2.83 -4.03 -8.06
CA GLN A 151 -2.58 -3.40 -6.76
C GLN A 151 -2.42 -1.89 -6.95
N VAL A 152 -2.89 -1.16 -5.95
CA VAL A 152 -2.68 0.30 -5.80
C VAL A 152 -1.78 0.53 -4.59
N PRO A 153 -0.96 1.57 -4.57
CA PRO A 153 -0.03 1.81 -3.48
C PRO A 153 -0.75 2.20 -2.19
N SER A 154 -0.29 1.68 -1.06
CA SER A 154 -0.70 2.06 0.28
C SER A 154 0.28 1.48 1.30
N VAL A 155 0.35 2.04 2.50
CA VAL A 155 1.09 1.45 3.61
C VAL A 155 0.28 1.54 4.90
N CYS A 156 0.32 0.50 5.72
CA CYS A 156 -0.25 0.49 7.05
C CYS A 156 0.76 -0.10 8.04
N LEU A 157 0.97 0.59 9.16
CA LEU A 157 1.83 0.15 10.24
C LEU A 157 1.00 -0.60 11.28
N GLU A 158 1.38 -1.85 11.56
CA GLU A 158 0.71 -2.64 12.59
C GLU A 158 1.70 -3.38 13.47
N ALA A 159 1.37 -3.46 14.76
CA ALA A 159 2.12 -4.22 15.74
C ALA A 159 2.28 -5.69 15.36
N ASN A 160 3.50 -6.19 15.57
CA ASN A 160 3.76 -7.60 15.75
C ASN A 160 3.66 -7.97 17.24
N PHE A 161 3.72 -9.26 17.53
CA PHE A 161 3.60 -9.79 18.90
C PHE A 161 4.69 -9.31 19.86
N ASP A 162 5.82 -8.82 19.33
CA ASP A 162 6.99 -8.34 20.05
C ASP A 162 7.13 -6.81 20.05
N SER A 163 6.06 -6.09 19.71
CA SER A 163 6.02 -4.62 19.60
C SER A 163 6.88 -4.02 18.48
N SER A 164 7.56 -4.84 17.67
CA SER A 164 8.03 -4.36 16.36
C SER A 164 6.83 -4.03 15.47
N THR A 165 7.08 -3.31 14.39
CA THR A 165 6.02 -2.83 13.51
C THR A 165 6.20 -3.39 12.11
N SER A 166 5.20 -4.13 11.62
CA SER A 166 5.14 -4.53 10.21
C SER A 166 4.72 -3.36 9.32
N CYS A 167 5.46 -3.15 8.22
CA CYS A 167 5.06 -2.26 7.12
C CYS A 167 4.18 -3.02 6.13
N GLN A 168 2.87 -3.02 6.35
CA GLN A 168 1.93 -3.67 5.43
C GLN A 168 1.68 -2.81 4.22
N MET A 169 2.27 -3.20 3.10
CA MET A 169 2.08 -2.59 1.79
C MET A 169 1.78 -3.70 0.78
N PRO A 170 0.99 -3.43 -0.27
CA PRO A 170 0.78 -4.38 -1.35
C PRO A 170 2.14 -4.82 -1.95
N PRO A 171 2.42 -6.13 -2.06
CA PRO A 171 3.74 -6.63 -2.45
C PRO A 171 4.24 -6.13 -3.82
N ALA A 172 3.36 -5.64 -4.70
CA ALA A 172 3.75 -4.98 -5.94
C ALA A 172 4.71 -3.79 -5.75
N TYR A 173 4.70 -3.17 -4.56
CA TYR A 173 5.51 -2.00 -4.21
C TYR A 173 6.67 -2.34 -3.28
N TYR A 174 6.96 -3.63 -3.09
CA TYR A 174 8.18 -4.09 -2.44
C TYR A 174 9.40 -3.84 -3.33
N ASP A 175 10.37 -3.17 -2.71
CA ASP A 175 11.63 -2.72 -3.31
C ASP A 175 11.42 -1.81 -4.52
N THR A 176 10.61 -0.77 -4.30
CA THR A 176 10.22 0.23 -5.30
C THR A 176 10.40 1.64 -4.74
N ARG A 177 10.60 2.64 -5.60
CA ARG A 177 10.65 4.05 -5.20
C ARG A 177 9.32 4.51 -4.61
N VAL A 178 8.19 4.07 -5.18
CA VAL A 178 6.85 4.29 -4.61
C VAL A 178 6.78 3.77 -3.17
N GLY A 179 7.24 2.55 -2.93
CA GLY A 179 7.28 1.97 -1.59
C GLY A 179 8.20 2.73 -0.63
N GLN A 180 9.34 3.21 -1.11
CA GLN A 180 10.26 4.03 -0.31
C GLN A 180 9.59 5.33 0.13
N VAL A 181 8.98 6.06 -0.81
CA VAL A 181 8.24 7.31 -0.53
C VAL A 181 7.19 7.08 0.57
N LEU A 182 6.38 6.03 0.44
CA LEU A 182 5.36 5.68 1.44
C LEU A 182 5.96 5.42 2.82
N THR A 183 6.98 4.55 2.89
CA THR A 183 7.60 4.19 4.17
C THR A 183 8.32 5.36 4.83
N SER A 184 8.99 6.23 4.04
CA SER A 184 9.77 7.36 4.55
C SER A 184 8.87 8.46 5.12
N VAL A 185 7.80 8.82 4.39
CA VAL A 185 6.84 9.82 4.85
C VAL A 185 6.08 9.31 6.07
N ASP A 186 5.59 8.06 6.04
CA ASP A 186 4.80 7.54 7.18
C ASP A 186 5.67 7.39 8.43
N TYR A 187 6.92 6.92 8.28
CA TYR A 187 7.87 6.86 9.38
C TYR A 187 8.12 8.24 10.00
N LEU A 188 8.32 9.29 9.18
CA LEU A 188 8.54 10.63 9.71
C LEU A 188 7.30 11.17 10.43
N ILE A 189 6.09 10.92 9.92
CA ILE A 189 4.84 11.24 10.65
C ILE A 189 4.87 10.61 12.03
N LYS A 190 5.29 9.35 12.16
CA LYS A 190 5.38 8.69 13.46
C LYS A 190 6.53 9.20 14.31
N ALA A 191 7.66 9.53 13.71
CA ALA A 191 8.80 10.09 14.43
C ALA A 191 8.48 11.47 15.05
N LEU A 192 7.76 12.32 14.30
CA LEU A 192 7.24 13.61 14.79
C LEU A 192 6.17 13.43 15.88
N TRP A 193 5.40 12.35 15.80
CA TRP A 193 4.33 12.08 16.77
C TRP A 193 4.84 11.46 18.08
N HIS A 194 5.72 10.45 18.01
CA HIS A 194 6.30 9.77 19.17
C HIS A 194 7.52 10.50 19.74
N GLY A 195 8.16 11.38 18.96
CA GLY A 195 9.34 12.13 19.36
C GLY A 195 10.66 11.40 19.29
N ALA A 196 10.69 10.24 18.67
CA ALA A 196 11.90 9.45 18.50
C ALA A 196 12.10 9.10 17.04
N THR A 197 13.36 9.13 16.61
CA THR A 197 13.76 8.80 15.25
C THR A 197 15.03 7.94 15.27
N MET A 198 15.30 7.31 14.13
CA MET A 198 16.48 6.49 13.91
C MET A 198 16.84 6.65 12.43
N PRO A 199 18.10 6.99 12.09
CA PRO A 199 18.54 7.09 10.70
C PRO A 199 18.25 5.81 9.93
N LYS A 200 17.87 5.92 8.65
CA LYS A 200 17.39 4.79 7.83
C LYS A 200 18.38 3.61 7.80
N GLU A 201 19.67 3.90 7.61
CA GLU A 201 20.72 2.88 7.51
C GLU A 201 20.90 2.14 8.84
N LYS A 202 20.84 2.87 9.96
CA LYS A 202 20.92 2.28 11.31
C LYS A 202 19.67 1.46 11.63
N ARG A 203 18.50 1.96 11.23
CA ARG A 203 17.21 1.31 11.47
C ARG A 203 17.09 -0.03 10.77
N LEU A 204 17.50 -0.12 9.50
CA LEU A 204 17.55 -1.39 8.76
C LEU A 204 18.42 -2.43 9.48
N ARG A 205 19.65 -2.05 9.84
CA ARG A 205 20.58 -2.94 10.54
C ARG A 205 20.05 -3.35 11.92
N PHE A 206 19.46 -2.41 12.66
CA PHE A 206 18.97 -2.70 14.01
C PHE A 206 17.70 -3.58 13.98
N SER A 207 16.84 -3.43 12.96
CA SER A 207 15.65 -4.27 12.80
C SER A 207 15.97 -5.77 12.70
N GLU A 208 17.16 -6.13 12.21
CA GLU A 208 17.62 -7.53 12.11
C GLU A 208 18.20 -8.06 13.43
N LEU A 209 18.75 -7.18 14.27
CA LEU A 209 19.57 -7.56 15.43
C LEU A 209 18.85 -7.37 16.77
N TRP A 210 17.84 -6.50 16.84
CA TRP A 210 17.25 -6.07 18.12
C TRP A 210 16.66 -7.24 18.91
N ARG A 211 16.01 -8.21 18.24
CA ARG A 211 15.42 -9.40 18.89
C ARG A 211 16.47 -10.23 19.63
N THR A 212 17.63 -10.44 18.99
CA THR A 212 18.76 -11.15 19.58
C THR A 212 19.44 -10.33 20.66
N SER A 213 19.57 -9.00 20.48
CA SER A 213 20.16 -8.12 21.49
C SER A 213 19.33 -8.05 22.78
N MET A 214 18.00 -8.10 22.65
CA MET A 214 17.05 -8.01 23.75
C MET A 214 16.65 -9.38 24.34
N ASP A 215 17.16 -10.49 23.78
CA ASP A 215 16.77 -11.86 24.12
C ASP A 215 15.24 -12.02 24.16
N VAL A 216 14.57 -11.65 23.07
CA VAL A 216 13.10 -11.64 22.98
C VAL A 216 12.55 -13.06 22.98
N ASP A 217 11.65 -13.36 23.92
CA ASP A 217 11.03 -14.67 24.04
C ASP A 217 10.02 -14.96 22.91
N LEU A 218 9.49 -16.19 22.88
CA LEU A 218 8.48 -16.61 21.89
C LEU A 218 7.14 -15.85 21.94
N ASN A 219 6.95 -15.01 22.96
CA ASN A 219 5.77 -14.19 23.17
C ASN A 219 6.05 -12.70 22.99
N GLY A 220 7.28 -12.32 22.65
CA GLY A 220 7.65 -10.95 22.35
C GLY A 220 8.16 -10.15 23.55
N ALA A 221 8.38 -10.78 24.70
CA ALA A 221 8.87 -10.13 25.90
C ALA A 221 10.40 -10.18 25.97
N PRO A 222 11.10 -9.04 26.18
CA PRO A 222 12.55 -9.02 26.31
C PRO A 222 12.99 -9.72 27.61
N GLN A 223 14.02 -10.57 27.54
CA GLN A 223 14.60 -11.28 28.70
C GLN A 223 16.00 -10.77 29.09
N THR A 224 16.48 -9.74 28.40
CA THR A 224 17.81 -9.15 28.66
C THR A 224 17.93 -8.55 30.06
N LYS A 225 19.14 -8.66 30.63
CA LYS A 225 19.54 -7.97 31.86
C LYS A 225 20.27 -6.65 31.60
N LYS A 226 20.53 -6.34 30.33
CA LYS A 226 21.21 -5.11 29.92
C LYS A 226 20.29 -3.91 30.05
N ASP A 227 20.89 -2.73 30.09
CA ASP A 227 20.15 -1.48 29.94
C ASP A 227 19.58 -1.37 28.53
N MET A 228 18.26 -1.51 28.41
CA MET A 228 17.55 -1.48 27.14
C MET A 228 17.61 -0.10 26.49
N VAL A 229 17.54 0.98 27.27
CA VAL A 229 17.58 2.35 26.75
C VAL A 229 18.95 2.62 26.15
N ALA A 230 20.02 2.28 26.87
CA ALA A 230 21.39 2.46 26.41
C ALA A 230 21.68 1.70 25.11
N GLU A 231 21.15 0.48 24.96
CA GLU A 231 21.29 -0.32 23.74
C GLU A 231 20.59 0.33 22.54
N PHE A 232 19.38 0.86 22.72
CA PHE A 232 18.64 1.55 21.65
C PHE A 232 19.31 2.87 21.24
N LEU A 233 19.78 3.65 22.23
CA LEU A 233 20.55 4.88 21.96
C LEU A 233 21.85 4.57 21.20
N THR A 234 22.58 3.53 21.60
CA THR A 234 23.80 3.08 20.92
C THR A 234 23.52 2.58 19.50
N ALA A 235 22.35 1.97 19.29
CA ALA A 235 21.88 1.57 17.96
C ALA A 235 21.46 2.75 17.07
N GLY A 236 21.37 3.97 17.62
CA GLY A 236 21.07 5.19 16.89
C GLY A 236 19.65 5.73 17.04
N LEU A 237 18.94 5.32 18.10
CA LEU A 237 17.71 5.99 18.49
C LEU A 237 18.03 7.39 19.04
N GLU A 238 17.34 8.39 18.54
CA GLU A 238 17.58 9.80 18.87
C GLU A 238 16.24 10.50 19.13
N ASP A 239 16.23 11.48 20.05
CA ASP A 239 15.11 12.41 20.18
C ASP A 239 15.07 13.31 18.94
N ILE A 240 13.90 13.36 18.29
CA ILE A 240 13.72 14.13 17.05
C ILE A 240 13.99 15.63 17.24
N SER A 241 13.80 16.18 18.44
CA SER A 241 14.02 17.59 18.77
C SER A 241 15.50 18.00 18.79
N ASN A 242 16.41 17.02 18.78
CA ASN A 242 17.84 17.28 18.61
C ASN A 242 18.20 17.64 17.15
N ASP A 243 17.33 17.31 16.20
CA ASP A 243 17.49 17.75 14.83
C ASP A 243 17.25 19.27 14.72
N PRO A 244 18.18 20.04 14.10
CA PRO A 244 18.00 21.48 13.94
C PRO A 244 16.70 21.89 13.26
N ALA A 245 16.15 21.06 12.35
CA ALA A 245 14.88 21.34 11.68
C ALA A 245 13.67 21.29 12.63
N TYR A 246 13.79 20.57 13.75
CA TYR A 246 12.71 20.31 14.71
C TYR A 246 13.02 20.86 16.11
N HIS A 247 13.99 21.76 16.23
CA HIS A 247 14.28 22.43 17.50
C HIS A 247 13.03 23.16 18.02
N GLY A 248 12.65 22.88 19.26
CA GLY A 248 11.46 23.47 19.88
C GLY A 248 10.11 22.99 19.31
N ILE A 249 10.07 21.85 18.61
CA ILE A 249 8.85 21.29 18.00
C ILE A 249 7.66 21.15 18.97
N TYR A 250 7.93 20.91 20.26
CA TYR A 250 6.91 20.75 21.30
C TYR A 250 6.71 21.99 22.18
N ASP A 251 7.38 23.10 21.89
CA ASP A 251 7.30 24.32 22.69
C ASP A 251 5.99 25.09 22.41
N GLY A 252 5.43 25.75 23.42
CA GLY A 252 4.26 26.63 23.26
C GLY A 252 2.90 25.93 23.01
N GLN A 253 2.85 24.60 23.09
CA GLN A 253 1.64 23.80 22.86
C GLN A 253 0.49 24.16 23.84
N GLU A 254 0.82 24.52 25.08
CA GLU A 254 -0.14 24.85 26.13
C GLU A 254 -0.79 26.25 25.94
N GLN A 255 -0.15 27.13 25.17
CA GLN A 255 -0.58 28.54 25.03
C GLN A 255 -1.48 28.78 23.82
N ARG A 256 -1.47 27.88 22.82
CA ARG A 256 -2.24 28.07 21.56
C ARG A 256 -3.75 27.95 21.74
N ASN A 257 -4.26 27.35 22.83
CA ASN A 257 -5.70 27.32 23.11
C ASN A 257 -6.03 27.20 24.63
N PRO A 258 -6.16 28.33 25.35
CA PRO A 258 -6.37 28.34 26.82
C PRO A 258 -7.71 27.75 27.31
N SER A 259 -8.65 27.47 26.39
CA SER A 259 -10.00 27.01 26.72
C SER A 259 -10.11 25.50 26.99
N LEU A 260 -9.05 24.73 26.76
CA LEU A 260 -9.04 23.28 26.93
C LEU A 260 -7.89 22.85 27.84
N ALA A 261 -8.20 22.01 28.83
CA ALA A 261 -7.40 21.75 30.03
C ALA A 261 -5.90 21.45 29.79
N PRO A 262 -5.02 21.83 30.74
CA PRO A 262 -3.62 21.43 30.75
C PRO A 262 -3.50 19.91 30.79
N GLN A 263 -2.39 19.36 30.27
CA GLN A 263 -2.11 17.92 30.25
C GLN A 263 -2.09 17.33 31.67
N THR A 264 -3.25 17.00 32.23
CA THR A 264 -3.30 16.39 33.56
C THR A 264 -2.76 14.96 33.48
N PRO A 265 -2.12 14.44 34.55
CA PRO A 265 -1.70 13.04 34.59
C PRO A 265 -2.84 12.06 34.30
N ALA A 266 -4.07 12.40 34.70
CA ALA A 266 -5.26 11.60 34.41
C ALA A 266 -5.58 11.53 32.91
N GLU A 267 -5.41 12.63 32.17
CA GLU A 267 -5.59 12.63 30.71
C GLU A 267 -4.47 11.87 29.98
N ALA A 268 -3.24 11.96 30.46
CA ALA A 268 -2.13 11.16 29.94
C ALA A 268 -2.37 9.67 30.17
N GLN A 269 -2.80 9.28 31.36
CA GLN A 269 -3.14 7.89 31.66
C GLN A 269 -4.27 7.37 30.77
N LEU A 270 -5.34 8.16 30.58
CA LEU A 270 -6.45 7.81 29.69
C LEU A 270 -5.97 7.61 28.25
N PHE A 271 -5.12 8.49 27.74
CA PHE A 271 -4.53 8.37 26.41
C PHE A 271 -3.71 7.07 26.28
N MET A 272 -2.83 6.80 27.25
CA MET A 272 -1.97 5.62 27.23
C MET A 272 -2.75 4.30 27.31
N GLN A 273 -3.91 4.26 27.98
CA GLN A 273 -4.81 3.09 27.98
C GLN A 273 -5.29 2.69 26.58
N HIS A 274 -5.32 3.63 25.64
CA HIS A 274 -5.81 3.44 24.28
C HIS A 274 -4.72 3.58 23.21
N ALA A 275 -3.45 3.81 23.59
CA ALA A 275 -2.36 4.09 22.66
C ALA A 275 -2.26 3.08 21.50
N ASP A 276 -2.36 1.79 21.78
CA ASP A 276 -2.27 0.73 20.77
C ASP A 276 -3.43 0.70 19.76
N ARG A 277 -4.51 1.43 20.03
CA ARG A 277 -5.70 1.52 19.16
C ARG A 277 -5.78 2.83 18.40
N LEU A 278 -4.84 3.73 18.66
CA LEU A 278 -4.71 5.02 18.00
C LEU A 278 -3.83 4.88 16.75
N GLY A 279 -3.94 5.82 15.83
CA GLY A 279 -3.12 5.87 14.64
C GLY A 279 -3.26 7.19 13.93
N LEU A 280 -2.19 7.65 13.28
CA LEU A 280 -2.26 8.79 12.36
C LEU A 280 -2.20 8.29 10.92
N LYS A 281 -3.16 8.69 10.10
CA LYS A 281 -3.29 8.23 8.71
C LYS A 281 -3.30 9.41 7.77
N LEU A 282 -2.39 9.38 6.79
CA LEU A 282 -2.33 10.36 5.72
C LEU A 282 -3.17 9.85 4.54
N ALA A 283 -4.11 10.67 4.08
CA ALA A 283 -4.88 10.45 2.86
C ALA A 283 -4.42 11.48 1.83
N ALA A 284 -3.87 11.02 0.70
CA ALA A 284 -3.49 11.88 -0.41
C ALA A 284 -4.56 11.85 -1.50
N PHE A 285 -4.95 13.03 -2.00
CA PHE A 285 -6.12 13.19 -2.87
C PHE A 285 -5.96 14.35 -3.86
N LEU A 286 -6.78 14.34 -4.91
CA LEU A 286 -6.86 15.43 -5.89
C LEU A 286 -7.83 16.51 -5.41
N GLN A 287 -7.41 17.76 -5.45
CA GLN A 287 -8.28 18.93 -5.25
C GLN A 287 -9.01 19.32 -6.53
N SER A 288 -8.34 19.19 -7.67
CA SER A 288 -8.90 19.42 -9.01
C SER A 288 -8.19 18.58 -10.04
N VAL A 289 -8.92 18.26 -11.11
CA VAL A 289 -8.38 17.58 -12.29
C VAL A 289 -9.11 18.06 -13.53
N GLY A 290 -8.35 18.46 -14.55
CA GLY A 290 -8.87 18.93 -15.83
C GLY A 290 -8.25 18.16 -16.99
N GLN A 291 -9.03 18.00 -18.06
CA GLN A 291 -8.56 17.43 -19.32
C GLN A 291 -8.95 18.31 -20.50
N HIS A 292 -7.98 18.60 -21.36
CA HIS A 292 -8.19 19.19 -22.68
C HIS A 292 -7.45 18.35 -23.71
N GLU A 293 -8.20 17.66 -24.58
CA GLU A 293 -7.62 16.65 -25.49
C GLU A 293 -6.77 15.62 -24.72
N ASN A 294 -5.49 15.53 -25.05
CA ASN A 294 -4.50 14.66 -24.43
C ASN A 294 -3.70 15.34 -23.31
N LEU A 295 -4.04 16.58 -22.95
CA LEU A 295 -3.43 17.32 -21.85
C LEU A 295 -4.23 17.14 -20.56
N PHE A 296 -3.53 16.87 -19.47
CA PHE A 296 -4.07 16.81 -18.11
C PHE A 296 -3.40 17.84 -17.23
N VAL A 297 -4.19 18.53 -16.41
CA VAL A 297 -3.72 19.41 -15.35
C VAL A 297 -4.39 18.99 -14.06
N PHE A 298 -3.65 18.98 -12.95
CA PHE A 298 -4.20 18.61 -11.66
C PHE A 298 -3.62 19.43 -10.52
N SER A 299 -4.33 19.42 -9.40
CA SER A 299 -3.84 19.86 -8.11
C SER A 299 -4.11 18.76 -7.10
N ALA A 300 -3.11 18.43 -6.29
CA ALA A 300 -3.20 17.40 -5.28
C ALA A 300 -2.73 17.95 -3.93
N THR A 301 -3.24 17.36 -2.86
CA THR A 301 -2.86 17.66 -1.49
C THR A 301 -2.99 16.40 -0.64
N TYR A 302 -2.75 16.53 0.67
CA TYR A 302 -2.98 15.47 1.62
C TYR A 302 -3.66 16.00 2.89
N GLY A 303 -4.38 15.11 3.57
CA GLY A 303 -4.92 15.34 4.91
C GLY A 303 -4.32 14.33 5.88
N LEU A 304 -4.08 14.76 7.12
CA LEU A 304 -3.67 13.88 8.21
C LEU A 304 -4.85 13.73 9.18
N SER A 305 -5.29 12.50 9.39
CA SER A 305 -6.42 12.18 10.27
C SER A 305 -5.96 11.28 11.41
N SER A 306 -6.59 11.44 12.57
CA SER A 306 -6.44 10.48 13.67
C SER A 306 -7.52 9.42 13.57
N VAL A 307 -7.11 8.16 13.67
CA VAL A 307 -7.99 7.00 13.61
C VAL A 307 -7.98 6.32 14.96
N LEU A 308 -9.16 6.09 15.52
CA LEU A 308 -9.35 5.32 16.73
C LEU A 308 -10.11 4.03 16.38
N ARG A 309 -9.40 2.90 16.44
CA ARG A 309 -9.92 1.58 16.07
C ARG A 309 -10.73 0.96 17.21
N VAL A 310 -11.76 1.67 17.66
CA VAL A 310 -12.65 1.25 18.76
C VAL A 310 -14.09 1.52 18.35
N THR A 311 -14.97 0.53 18.58
CA THR A 311 -16.40 0.68 18.30
C THR A 311 -17.15 1.22 19.52
N GLU A 312 -18.31 1.86 19.33
CA GLU A 312 -19.10 2.50 20.42
C GLU A 312 -19.42 1.61 21.64
N GLY A 313 -19.48 0.29 21.46
CA GLY A 313 -19.75 -0.67 22.53
C GLY A 313 -18.55 -0.94 23.43
N GLN A 314 -17.35 -0.52 23.01
CA GLN A 314 -16.11 -0.67 23.76
C GLN A 314 -15.66 0.64 24.44
N MET A 315 -16.23 1.78 24.05
CA MET A 315 -15.86 3.10 24.57
C MET A 315 -17.00 4.09 24.41
N ASP A 316 -17.28 4.85 25.46
CA ASP A 316 -18.32 5.87 25.46
C ASP A 316 -17.95 7.10 24.62
N GLY A 317 -18.97 7.84 24.17
CA GLY A 317 -18.79 9.01 23.31
C GLY A 317 -18.01 10.16 23.95
N VAL A 318 -18.07 10.31 25.28
CA VAL A 318 -17.34 11.37 25.99
C VAL A 318 -15.85 11.06 25.99
N THR A 319 -15.47 9.82 26.31
CA THR A 319 -14.08 9.36 26.23
C THR A 319 -13.54 9.48 24.81
N TYR A 320 -14.32 9.09 23.80
CA TYR A 320 -13.96 9.25 22.39
C TYR A 320 -13.63 10.72 22.04
N GLN A 321 -14.53 11.64 22.37
CA GLN A 321 -14.34 13.08 22.08
C GLN A 321 -13.11 13.66 22.78
N ARG A 322 -12.85 13.26 24.02
CA ARG A 322 -11.66 13.68 24.77
C ARG A 322 -10.36 13.22 24.10
N LEU A 323 -10.31 11.96 23.66
CA LEU A 323 -9.16 11.42 22.92
C LEU A 323 -8.97 12.14 21.59
N GLN A 324 -10.05 12.37 20.84
CA GLN A 324 -9.98 13.04 19.56
C GLN A 324 -9.49 14.49 19.69
N GLN A 325 -9.97 15.24 20.69
CA GLN A 325 -9.48 16.60 20.98
C GLN A 325 -7.97 16.63 21.25
N ARG A 326 -7.45 15.65 22.00
CA ARG A 326 -6.00 15.53 22.24
C ARG A 326 -5.26 15.20 20.95
N LEU A 327 -5.75 14.26 20.14
CA LEU A 327 -5.13 13.84 18.88
C LEU A 327 -5.11 14.95 17.84
N SER A 328 -6.15 15.78 17.75
CA SER A 328 -6.19 16.92 16.82
C SER A 328 -5.00 17.86 17.04
N ARG A 329 -4.63 18.14 18.30
CA ARG A 329 -3.44 18.96 18.60
C ARG A 329 -2.15 18.29 18.11
N GLN A 330 -2.05 16.98 18.32
CA GLN A 330 -0.86 16.21 17.90
C GLN A 330 -0.75 16.17 16.37
N VAL A 331 -1.88 16.09 15.66
CA VAL A 331 -1.95 16.19 14.20
C VAL A 331 -1.44 17.54 13.72
N ASP A 332 -1.85 18.64 14.36
CA ASP A 332 -1.40 20.00 14.00
C ASP A 332 0.13 20.14 14.11
N VAL A 333 0.73 19.59 15.18
CA VAL A 333 2.20 19.57 15.34
C VAL A 333 2.88 18.85 14.19
N VAL A 334 2.38 17.66 13.82
CA VAL A 334 2.96 16.88 12.73
C VAL A 334 2.84 17.62 11.40
N LEU A 335 1.67 18.19 11.09
CA LEU A 335 1.44 18.93 9.85
C LEU A 335 2.34 20.18 9.72
N GLU A 336 2.55 20.93 10.80
CA GLU A 336 3.43 22.11 10.82
C GLU A 336 4.91 21.75 10.53
N HIS A 337 5.30 20.50 10.79
CA HIS A 337 6.70 20.07 10.76
C HIS A 337 7.04 19.08 9.63
N LEU A 338 6.05 18.41 9.03
CA LEU A 338 6.28 17.34 8.05
C LEU A 338 7.16 17.79 6.88
N GLU A 339 6.93 18.99 6.36
CA GLU A 339 7.62 19.53 5.18
C GLU A 339 8.79 20.47 5.52
N LYS A 340 9.44 20.30 6.68
CA LYS A 340 10.62 21.11 7.03
C LYS A 340 11.90 20.64 6.33
N LYS A 341 12.02 19.36 5.99
CA LYS A 341 13.20 18.79 5.34
C LYS A 341 13.03 18.68 3.83
N PRO A 342 14.08 18.97 3.02
CA PRO A 342 14.00 18.94 1.56
C PRO A 342 13.67 17.55 1.01
N ASP A 343 14.24 16.49 1.58
CA ASP A 343 13.96 15.11 1.16
C ASP A 343 12.49 14.74 1.38
N THR A 344 11.90 15.17 2.49
CA THR A 344 10.48 14.95 2.76
C THR A 344 9.59 15.78 1.83
N CYS A 345 9.94 17.03 1.54
CA CYS A 345 9.23 17.84 0.55
C CYS A 345 9.21 17.16 -0.82
N ARG A 346 10.32 16.53 -1.21
CA ARG A 346 10.43 15.76 -2.45
C ARG A 346 9.55 14.51 -2.41
N ASP A 347 9.57 13.74 -1.31
CA ASP A 347 8.70 12.58 -1.13
C ASP A 347 7.20 12.97 -1.13
N VAL A 348 6.83 14.12 -0.55
CA VAL A 348 5.47 14.68 -0.61
C VAL A 348 5.10 15.10 -2.03
N ALA A 349 6.01 15.70 -2.80
CA ALA A 349 5.78 15.98 -4.22
C ALA A 349 5.55 14.68 -5.02
N CYS A 350 6.26 13.60 -4.69
CA CYS A 350 5.99 12.26 -5.24
C CYS A 350 4.60 11.75 -4.84
N LEU A 351 4.15 11.94 -3.59
CA LEU A 351 2.78 11.57 -3.18
C LEU A 351 1.71 12.33 -3.98
N HIS A 352 1.90 13.63 -4.24
CA HIS A 352 1.00 14.40 -5.10
C HIS A 352 0.92 13.83 -6.52
N LEU A 353 2.07 13.48 -7.11
CA LEU A 353 2.11 12.84 -8.43
C LEU A 353 1.43 11.45 -8.41
N ILE A 354 1.70 10.62 -7.41
CA ILE A 354 1.09 9.29 -7.26
C ILE A 354 -0.44 9.42 -7.12
N SER A 355 -0.94 10.43 -6.39
CA SER A 355 -2.37 10.71 -6.22
C SER A 355 -3.08 10.95 -7.55
N PHE A 356 -2.40 11.55 -8.53
CA PHE A 356 -2.92 11.69 -9.89
C PHE A 356 -2.74 10.40 -10.70
N LEU A 357 -1.54 9.83 -10.68
CA LEU A 357 -1.18 8.69 -11.53
C LEU A 357 -2.00 7.43 -11.21
N VAL A 358 -2.35 7.17 -9.95
CA VAL A 358 -3.14 5.98 -9.57
C VAL A 358 -4.50 5.96 -10.29
N PRO A 359 -5.41 6.93 -10.09
CA PRO A 359 -6.70 6.93 -10.78
C PRO A 359 -6.55 7.15 -12.30
N PHE A 360 -5.53 7.89 -12.75
CA PHE A 360 -5.22 8.05 -14.18
C PHE A 360 -4.87 6.71 -14.85
N LEU A 361 -3.96 5.92 -14.28
CA LEU A 361 -3.54 4.61 -14.82
C LEU A 361 -4.67 3.57 -14.78
N ILE A 362 -5.50 3.60 -13.73
CA ILE A 362 -6.71 2.77 -13.65
C ILE A 362 -7.67 3.10 -14.81
N SER A 363 -7.84 4.40 -15.11
CA SER A 363 -8.67 4.88 -16.21
C SER A 363 -8.12 4.45 -17.57
N LEU A 364 -6.80 4.57 -17.77
CA LEU A 364 -6.12 4.10 -18.98
C LEU A 364 -6.32 2.59 -19.20
N LYS A 365 -6.14 1.78 -18.16
CA LYS A 365 -6.32 0.32 -18.23
C LYS A 365 -7.73 -0.04 -18.70
N LYS A 366 -8.75 0.68 -18.22
CA LYS A 366 -10.16 0.51 -18.63
C LYS A 366 -10.43 0.94 -20.07
N LYS A 367 -9.67 1.92 -20.57
CA LYS A 367 -9.70 2.35 -21.97
C LYS A 367 -8.79 1.52 -22.87
N MET A 368 -8.24 0.40 -22.39
CA MET A 368 -7.33 -0.46 -23.14
C MET A 368 -6.11 0.32 -23.66
N LYS A 369 -5.60 1.23 -22.82
CA LYS A 369 -4.34 1.96 -23.03
C LYS A 369 -3.35 1.60 -21.94
N ILE A 370 -2.05 1.69 -22.23
CA ILE A 370 -0.97 1.48 -21.29
C ILE A 370 0.18 2.45 -21.60
N PRO A 371 0.91 2.95 -20.59
CA PRO A 371 2.14 3.68 -20.85
C PRO A 371 3.19 2.85 -21.60
N ALA A 372 3.91 3.47 -22.54
CA ALA A 372 5.04 2.88 -23.25
C ALA A 372 6.28 2.79 -22.33
N VAL A 373 6.25 1.82 -21.41
CA VAL A 373 7.25 1.57 -20.36
C VAL A 373 8.67 1.45 -20.93
N GLU A 374 8.83 0.94 -22.17
CA GLU A 374 10.11 0.77 -22.85
C GLU A 374 10.73 2.08 -23.37
N ARG A 375 9.92 3.15 -23.49
CA ARG A 375 10.38 4.48 -23.91
C ARG A 375 10.79 5.38 -22.75
N LEU A 376 10.50 4.96 -21.52
CA LEU A 376 10.97 5.63 -20.31
C LEU A 376 12.48 5.42 -20.11
N LEU A 377 13.07 6.23 -19.22
CA LEU A 377 14.47 6.12 -18.82
C LEU A 377 14.80 4.74 -18.22
N PRO A 378 16.07 4.28 -18.28
CA PRO A 378 16.49 3.05 -17.63
C PRO A 378 16.08 3.01 -16.15
N PRO A 379 15.61 1.86 -15.64
CA PRO A 379 15.18 1.75 -14.26
C PRO A 379 16.34 2.04 -13.29
N ILE A 380 16.00 2.54 -12.10
CA ILE A 380 16.93 2.63 -10.99
C ILE A 380 17.35 1.21 -10.58
N SER A 381 18.62 1.02 -10.22
CA SER A 381 19.15 -0.27 -9.81
C SER A 381 18.46 -0.78 -8.55
N GLU A 382 18.20 -2.08 -8.49
CA GLU A 382 17.36 -2.70 -7.43
C GLU A 382 17.95 -2.54 -6.02
N ASP A 383 19.27 -2.48 -5.89
CA ASP A 383 19.99 -2.23 -4.64
C ASP A 383 19.61 -0.88 -4.01
N LYS A 384 19.31 0.13 -4.85
CA LYS A 384 18.90 1.47 -4.41
C LYS A 384 17.41 1.57 -4.08
N LEU A 385 16.61 0.57 -4.46
CA LEU A 385 15.16 0.58 -4.28
C LEU A 385 14.70 -0.21 -3.07
N LYS A 386 15.61 -0.72 -2.23
CA LYS A 386 15.25 -1.46 -1.02
C LYS A 386 14.31 -0.67 -0.11
N THR A 387 13.28 -1.36 0.37
CA THR A 387 12.19 -0.82 1.18
C THR A 387 12.12 -1.55 2.52
N GLU A 388 11.70 -0.83 3.54
CA GLU A 388 11.63 -1.37 4.90
C GLU A 388 10.36 -2.20 5.07
N ARG A 389 10.54 -3.50 5.42
CA ARG A 389 9.44 -4.43 5.68
C ARG A 389 8.91 -4.34 7.11
N GLU A 390 9.78 -3.90 8.02
CA GLU A 390 9.53 -3.87 9.44
C GLU A 390 10.34 -2.74 10.07
N PHE A 391 9.81 -2.13 11.13
CA PHE A 391 10.54 -1.23 12.00
C PHE A 391 10.75 -1.88 13.38
N PRO A 392 11.92 -1.67 14.01
CA PRO A 392 12.10 -2.04 15.41
C PRO A 392 11.10 -1.25 16.29
N PRO A 393 10.78 -1.75 17.51
CA PRO A 393 10.00 -0.97 18.46
C PRO A 393 10.70 0.37 18.78
N LEU A 394 9.96 1.32 19.33
CA LEU A 394 10.54 2.52 19.95
C LEU A 394 10.57 2.36 21.46
N LEU A 395 11.64 2.85 22.07
CA LEU A 395 11.79 2.97 23.52
C LEU A 395 12.11 4.43 23.83
N LEU A 396 11.17 5.15 24.41
CA LEU A 396 11.37 6.57 24.72
C LEU A 396 12.25 6.71 25.96
N GLY A 397 13.40 7.37 25.82
CA GLY A 397 14.30 7.66 26.93
C GLY A 397 13.71 8.73 27.88
N PRO A 398 14.14 8.79 29.14
CA PRO A 398 13.60 9.75 30.13
C PRO A 398 13.87 11.22 29.76
N GLU A 399 14.91 11.48 28.97
CA GLU A 399 15.30 12.82 28.52
C GLU A 399 14.58 13.25 27.22
N PHE A 400 13.71 12.41 26.65
CA PHE A 400 13.03 12.74 25.40
C PHE A 400 11.96 13.80 25.64
N ARG A 401 11.94 14.84 24.79
CA ARG A 401 11.11 16.04 24.98
C ARG A 401 9.64 15.86 24.64
N CYS A 402 9.27 14.78 23.94
CA CYS A 402 7.91 14.60 23.45
C CYS A 402 6.92 14.37 24.61
N PRO A 403 5.88 15.21 24.75
CA PRO A 403 4.92 15.08 25.84
C PRO A 403 3.78 14.09 25.54
N HIS A 404 3.71 13.58 24.31
CA HIS A 404 2.53 12.84 23.83
C HIS A 404 2.38 11.47 24.48
N PHE A 405 3.49 10.73 24.61
CA PHE A 405 3.53 9.34 25.07
C PHE A 405 4.33 9.24 26.37
N GLN A 406 3.67 8.84 27.46
CA GLN A 406 4.28 8.61 28.76
C GLN A 406 4.39 7.10 28.96
N LEU A 407 5.48 6.52 28.50
CA LEU A 407 5.74 5.09 28.61
C LEU A 407 6.34 4.75 29.97
N GLU A 408 5.99 3.57 30.49
CA GLU A 408 6.69 3.02 31.65
C GLU A 408 8.15 2.69 31.28
N PRO A 409 9.10 2.79 32.23
CA PRO A 409 10.48 2.42 31.95
C PRO A 409 10.59 1.02 31.36
N ASN A 410 11.45 0.86 30.33
CA ASN A 410 11.70 -0.41 29.65
C ASN A 410 10.48 -1.02 28.92
N THR A 411 9.46 -0.21 28.61
CA THR A 411 8.35 -0.65 27.75
C THR A 411 8.55 -0.21 26.31
N TYR A 412 8.21 -1.11 25.39
CA TYR A 412 8.23 -0.82 23.95
C TYR A 412 6.93 -0.20 23.52
N CYS A 413 7.00 0.67 22.52
CA CYS A 413 5.84 1.04 21.73
C CYS A 413 6.07 0.69 20.26
N HIS A 414 5.00 0.25 19.60
CA HIS A 414 5.00 0.05 18.17
C HIS A 414 4.55 1.33 17.47
N LEU A 415 4.83 1.42 16.18
CA LEU A 415 4.35 2.52 15.33
C LEU A 415 3.00 2.14 14.72
N HIS A 416 2.06 3.09 14.68
CA HIS A 416 0.70 2.83 14.20
C HIS A 416 0.17 3.96 13.30
N GLY A 417 -0.34 3.58 12.12
CA GLY A 417 -0.87 4.52 11.13
C GLY A 417 -0.79 3.99 9.70
N GLY A 418 -0.69 4.89 8.74
CA GLY A 418 -0.52 4.53 7.33
C GLY A 418 -0.73 5.66 6.35
N ILE A 419 -0.53 5.36 5.07
CA ILE A 419 -0.81 6.23 3.92
C ILE A 419 -1.74 5.51 2.96
N GLU A 420 -2.75 6.22 2.47
CA GLU A 420 -3.64 5.78 1.41
C GLU A 420 -3.90 6.88 0.38
N PHE A 421 -4.38 6.48 -0.79
CA PHE A 421 -4.76 7.39 -1.88
C PHE A 421 -6.25 7.30 -2.15
N GLU A 422 -6.88 8.46 -2.34
CA GLU A 422 -8.26 8.52 -2.79
C GLU A 422 -8.36 8.12 -4.27
N VAL A 423 -9.08 7.03 -4.52
CA VAL A 423 -9.32 6.52 -5.87
C VAL A 423 -10.51 7.22 -6.53
N GLY A 424 -11.50 7.65 -5.73
CA GLY A 424 -12.51 8.60 -6.16
C GLY A 424 -11.88 10.00 -6.23
N THR A 425 -12.21 10.76 -7.27
CA THR A 425 -11.64 12.09 -7.48
C THR A 425 -12.78 13.10 -7.69
N PRO A 426 -12.52 14.40 -7.51
CA PRO A 426 -13.47 15.44 -7.89
C PRO A 426 -13.92 15.29 -9.36
N PRO A 427 -15.13 15.77 -9.71
CA PRO A 427 -15.55 15.86 -11.11
C PRO A 427 -14.50 16.59 -11.97
N MET A 428 -14.34 16.16 -13.21
CA MET A 428 -13.37 16.77 -14.11
C MET A 428 -13.79 18.19 -14.49
N GLU A 429 -12.89 19.14 -14.28
CA GLU A 429 -13.11 20.57 -14.54
C GLU A 429 -12.67 20.95 -15.96
N GLU A 430 -13.17 22.10 -16.44
CA GLU A 430 -12.71 22.68 -17.69
C GLU A 430 -11.34 23.35 -17.51
N VAL A 431 -10.38 22.99 -18.36
CA VAL A 431 -9.04 23.59 -18.37
C VAL A 431 -9.11 25.08 -18.75
N SER A 432 -8.26 25.91 -18.13
CA SER A 432 -8.21 27.35 -18.35
C SER A 432 -7.95 27.73 -19.82
N LYS A 433 -8.35 28.94 -20.20
CA LYS A 433 -8.13 29.45 -21.58
C LYS A 433 -6.64 29.60 -21.90
N GLU A 434 -5.83 29.99 -20.90
CA GLU A 434 -4.39 30.14 -21.06
C GLU A 434 -3.73 28.78 -21.36
N VAL A 435 -4.02 27.76 -20.54
CA VAL A 435 -3.47 26.41 -20.74
C VAL A 435 -3.90 25.81 -22.10
N LYS A 436 -5.15 26.06 -22.53
CA LYS A 436 -5.63 25.63 -23.85
C LYS A 436 -4.89 26.32 -24.99
N ALA A 437 -4.64 27.62 -24.87
CA ALA A 437 -3.94 28.39 -25.90
C ALA A 437 -2.46 27.96 -26.02
N SER A 438 -1.84 27.52 -24.93
CA SER A 438 -0.45 27.04 -24.91
C SER A 438 -0.29 25.56 -25.27
N LEU A 439 -1.34 24.86 -25.74
CA LEU A 439 -1.27 23.41 -26.00
C LEU A 439 -0.13 23.02 -26.96
N GLU A 440 0.02 23.76 -28.07
CA GLU A 440 1.07 23.50 -29.07
C GLU A 440 2.48 23.72 -28.48
N ASP A 441 2.67 24.81 -27.74
CA ASP A 441 3.93 25.11 -27.05
C ASP A 441 4.27 24.03 -26.02
N LEU A 442 3.29 23.56 -25.27
CA LEU A 442 3.48 22.51 -24.26
C LEU A 442 3.83 21.16 -24.89
N GLN A 443 3.23 20.84 -26.04
CA GLN A 443 3.60 19.65 -26.81
C GLN A 443 5.02 19.75 -27.35
N GLN A 444 5.43 20.93 -27.81
CA GLN A 444 6.80 21.19 -28.26
C GLN A 444 7.81 21.03 -27.10
N VAL A 445 7.55 21.63 -25.94
CA VAL A 445 8.37 21.48 -24.73
C VAL A 445 8.47 20.01 -24.30
N ALA A 446 7.36 19.28 -24.33
CA ALA A 446 7.31 17.86 -24.02
C ALA A 446 8.16 17.02 -25.00
N MET A 447 8.12 17.35 -26.30
CA MET A 447 8.88 16.68 -27.34
C MET A 447 10.39 16.97 -27.22
N GLU A 448 10.78 18.23 -27.02
CA GLU A 448 12.18 18.62 -26.82
C GLU A 448 12.78 17.95 -25.58
N GLY A 449 12.01 17.89 -24.49
CA GLY A 449 12.39 17.14 -23.29
C GLY A 449 12.59 15.65 -23.58
N ALA A 450 11.70 15.02 -24.33
CA ALA A 450 11.82 13.61 -24.72
C ALA A 450 13.03 13.35 -25.64
N GLU A 451 13.30 14.24 -26.60
CA GLU A 451 14.50 14.16 -27.45
C GLU A 451 15.79 14.29 -26.65
N GLN A 452 15.82 15.21 -25.69
CA GLN A 452 16.96 15.36 -24.80
C GLN A 452 17.21 14.07 -24.03
N LEU A 453 16.16 13.40 -23.54
CA LEU A 453 16.28 12.11 -22.84
C LEU A 453 16.82 11.00 -23.76
N LEU A 454 16.38 10.94 -25.01
CA LEU A 454 16.84 9.94 -25.99
C LEU A 454 18.33 10.10 -26.34
N ARG A 455 18.82 11.36 -26.48
CA ARG A 455 20.24 11.64 -26.77
C ARG A 455 21.18 11.26 -25.62
N HIS A 456 20.67 11.18 -24.40
CA HIS A 456 21.47 10.98 -23.19
C HIS A 456 21.18 9.65 -22.48
N ARG A 457 20.55 8.69 -23.18
CA ARG A 457 20.17 7.38 -22.63
C ARG A 457 21.36 6.59 -22.04
N ASP A 458 22.57 6.86 -22.54
CA ASP A 458 23.82 6.19 -22.16
C ASP A 458 24.75 7.07 -21.28
N ALA A 459 24.37 8.31 -20.97
CA ALA A 459 25.18 9.23 -20.17
C ALA A 459 24.78 9.19 -18.69
N TYR A 460 25.74 8.91 -17.80
CA TYR A 460 25.57 8.96 -16.34
C TYR A 460 25.46 10.42 -15.87
N TRP A 461 24.27 11.02 -15.97
CA TRP A 461 23.96 12.27 -15.29
C TRP A 461 23.30 11.99 -13.94
N GLU A 462 23.76 12.69 -12.90
CA GLU A 462 23.22 12.56 -11.54
C GLU A 462 21.85 13.25 -11.39
N GLN A 463 21.53 14.25 -12.23
CA GLN A 463 20.26 14.99 -12.22
C GLN A 463 19.78 15.28 -13.66
N LEU A 464 18.51 14.98 -13.92
CA LEU A 464 17.74 15.17 -15.14
C LEU A 464 16.49 15.99 -14.81
N PRO A 465 16.59 17.33 -14.78
CA PRO A 465 15.48 18.20 -14.37
C PRO A 465 14.31 18.13 -15.35
N LEU A 466 13.10 18.24 -14.81
CA LEU A 466 11.86 18.35 -15.58
C LEU A 466 11.69 19.77 -16.16
N PRO A 467 11.18 19.94 -17.39
CA PRO A 467 10.84 21.25 -17.94
C PRO A 467 9.76 21.89 -17.06
N VAL A 468 9.94 23.18 -16.74
CA VAL A 468 9.01 23.95 -15.93
C VAL A 468 8.43 25.07 -16.77
N VAL A 469 7.10 25.19 -16.74
CA VAL A 469 6.35 26.27 -17.37
C VAL A 469 5.56 27.05 -16.31
N GLN A 470 5.21 28.29 -16.61
CA GLN A 470 4.36 29.11 -15.75
C GLN A 470 3.07 29.43 -16.51
N LEU A 471 1.93 29.03 -15.95
CA LEU A 471 0.59 29.18 -16.52
C LEU A 471 -0.37 29.58 -15.39
N ASP A 472 -1.29 30.51 -15.64
CA ASP A 472 -2.24 31.02 -14.64
C ASP A 472 -1.55 31.47 -13.33
N GLY A 473 -0.33 32.01 -13.44
CA GLY A 473 0.49 32.45 -12.30
C GLY A 473 1.08 31.32 -11.44
N ARG A 474 0.91 30.05 -11.82
CA ARG A 474 1.44 28.87 -11.14
C ARG A 474 2.51 28.17 -11.97
N ARG A 475 3.43 27.47 -11.31
CA ARG A 475 4.49 26.69 -11.96
C ARG A 475 4.08 25.23 -12.11
N PHE A 476 4.32 24.66 -13.29
CA PHE A 476 4.05 23.26 -13.59
C PHE A 476 5.26 22.57 -14.22
N TYR A 477 5.52 21.34 -13.81
CA TYR A 477 6.32 20.39 -14.56
C TYR A 477 5.54 19.89 -15.77
N VAL A 478 6.21 19.80 -16.91
CA VAL A 478 5.65 19.21 -18.14
C VAL A 478 6.18 17.78 -18.24
N ILE A 479 5.31 16.79 -17.99
CA ILE A 479 5.63 15.37 -18.09
C ILE A 479 5.00 14.81 -19.36
N SER A 480 5.84 14.25 -20.24
CA SER A 480 5.40 13.57 -21.46
C SER A 480 5.25 12.07 -21.23
N LEU A 481 4.14 11.49 -21.70
CA LEU A 481 3.90 10.05 -21.62
C LEU A 481 3.30 9.52 -22.91
N GLU A 482 4.00 8.60 -23.56
CA GLU A 482 3.46 7.91 -24.74
C GLU A 482 2.64 6.70 -24.33
N LEU A 483 1.52 6.49 -25.03
CA LEU A 483 0.55 5.45 -24.79
C LEU A 483 0.51 4.44 -25.94
N GLU A 484 0.37 3.18 -25.56
CA GLU A 484 0.17 2.05 -26.46
C GLU A 484 -1.21 1.43 -26.23
N SER A 485 -1.64 0.57 -27.16
CA SER A 485 -2.90 -0.17 -27.01
C SER A 485 -2.66 -1.42 -26.18
N PHE A 486 -3.47 -1.61 -25.14
CA PHE A 486 -3.37 -2.72 -24.20
C PHE A 486 -4.45 -3.76 -24.50
N TYR A 487 -4.08 -4.88 -25.14
CA TYR A 487 -5.00 -5.99 -25.43
C TYR A 487 -4.75 -7.18 -24.51
N GLN A 488 -5.79 -7.61 -23.77
CA GLN A 488 -5.68 -8.70 -22.80
C GLN A 488 -5.64 -10.11 -23.44
N GLN A 489 -6.26 -10.31 -24.60
CA GLN A 489 -6.49 -11.64 -25.19
C GLN A 489 -5.52 -12.02 -26.33
N ALA A 490 -4.89 -11.04 -26.96
CA ALA A 490 -3.86 -11.23 -27.98
C ALA A 490 -2.74 -10.26 -27.63
N SER A 491 -1.77 -10.68 -26.80
CA SER A 491 -0.81 -9.75 -26.20
C SER A 491 0.28 -9.35 -27.20
N PRO A 492 0.34 -8.10 -27.68
CA PRO A 492 1.51 -7.58 -28.38
C PRO A 492 2.68 -7.29 -27.42
N MET A 493 2.45 -7.36 -26.09
CA MET A 493 3.44 -7.05 -25.05
C MET A 493 4.04 -8.33 -24.46
N PRO A 494 5.31 -8.68 -24.76
CA PRO A 494 5.91 -9.94 -24.31
C PRO A 494 6.03 -10.04 -22.77
N TRP A 495 6.38 -8.94 -22.10
CA TRP A 495 6.60 -8.92 -20.65
C TRP A 495 5.30 -9.11 -19.84
N TRP A 496 4.19 -8.52 -20.29
CA TRP A 496 2.87 -8.67 -19.67
C TRP A 496 2.39 -10.11 -19.69
N GLY A 497 2.45 -10.73 -20.88
CA GLY A 497 2.05 -12.12 -21.10
C GLY A 497 2.88 -13.07 -20.22
N ALA A 498 4.19 -12.87 -20.20
CA ALA A 498 5.11 -13.63 -19.37
C ALA A 498 4.80 -13.51 -17.86
N MET A 499 4.56 -12.31 -17.35
CA MET A 499 4.18 -12.09 -15.94
C MET A 499 2.88 -12.81 -15.60
N THR A 500 1.85 -12.67 -16.45
CA THR A 500 0.54 -13.27 -16.25
C THR A 500 0.61 -14.80 -16.24
N GLU A 501 1.34 -15.39 -17.18
CA GLU A 501 1.47 -16.84 -17.30
C GLU A 501 2.29 -17.45 -16.15
N THR A 502 3.38 -16.80 -15.78
CA THR A 502 4.19 -17.17 -14.61
C THR A 502 3.35 -17.13 -13.34
N MET A 503 2.56 -16.07 -13.16
CA MET A 503 1.68 -15.90 -12.01
C MET A 503 0.58 -16.97 -11.93
N LYS A 504 -0.05 -17.34 -13.06
CA LYS A 504 -1.01 -18.46 -13.14
C LYS A 504 -0.35 -19.76 -12.67
N THR A 505 0.85 -20.05 -13.17
CA THR A 505 1.62 -21.25 -12.81
C THR A 505 1.97 -21.26 -11.32
N LEU A 506 2.46 -20.14 -10.79
CA LEU A 506 2.84 -20.01 -9.38
C LEU A 506 1.63 -20.10 -8.45
N ARG A 507 0.49 -19.53 -8.83
CA ARG A 507 -0.74 -19.56 -8.03
C ARG A 507 -1.17 -20.98 -7.69
N VAL A 508 -1.21 -21.87 -8.70
CA VAL A 508 -1.57 -23.29 -8.51
C VAL A 508 -0.55 -24.02 -7.62
N ARG A 509 0.73 -23.64 -7.71
CA ARG A 509 1.81 -24.28 -6.94
C ARG A 509 1.96 -23.76 -5.50
N ARG A 510 1.48 -22.55 -5.20
CA ARG A 510 1.74 -21.84 -3.93
C ARG A 510 0.49 -21.62 -3.08
N LEU A 511 -0.70 -21.72 -3.66
CA LEU A 511 -1.99 -21.61 -2.97
C LEU A 511 -2.87 -22.84 -3.32
N PRO A 512 -3.62 -23.41 -2.37
CA PRO A 512 -3.73 -23.02 -0.95
C PRO A 512 -2.50 -23.40 -0.11
N LEU A 513 -2.40 -22.83 1.09
CA LEU A 513 -1.31 -23.09 2.04
C LEU A 513 -1.44 -24.48 2.66
N SER A 514 -0.31 -25.12 2.94
CA SER A 514 -0.25 -26.28 3.85
C SER A 514 -0.53 -25.84 5.29
N ASP A 515 -0.93 -26.77 6.16
CA ASP A 515 -1.25 -26.44 7.55
C ASP A 515 -0.02 -25.92 8.32
N VAL A 516 1.17 -26.42 7.97
CA VAL A 516 2.45 -25.92 8.50
C VAL A 516 2.68 -24.46 8.09
N GLN A 517 2.49 -24.14 6.80
CA GLN A 517 2.67 -22.77 6.29
C GLN A 517 1.68 -21.80 6.92
N LEU A 518 0.43 -22.22 7.06
CA LEU A 518 -0.63 -21.43 7.70
C LEU A 518 -0.30 -21.14 9.16
N HIS A 519 0.20 -22.14 9.90
CA HIS A 519 0.59 -21.94 11.29
C HIS A 519 1.83 -21.05 11.44
N GLU A 520 2.84 -21.20 10.56
CA GLU A 520 4.03 -20.34 10.56
C GLU A 520 3.68 -18.88 10.26
N GLN A 521 2.75 -18.60 9.32
CA GLN A 521 2.27 -17.24 9.10
C GLN A 521 1.61 -16.66 10.36
N PHE A 522 0.74 -17.42 11.04
CA PHE A 522 0.17 -16.97 12.30
C PHE A 522 1.21 -16.74 13.40
N LYS A 523 2.24 -17.60 13.48
CA LYS A 523 3.30 -17.47 14.46
C LYS A 523 4.15 -16.22 14.21
N LYS A 524 4.54 -15.95 12.95
CA LYS A 524 5.28 -14.74 12.55
C LYS A 524 4.52 -13.47 12.94
N THR A 525 3.19 -13.46 12.76
CA THR A 525 2.36 -12.28 13.02
C THR A 525 1.96 -12.13 14.49
N PHE A 526 1.54 -13.21 15.15
CA PHE A 526 0.85 -13.16 16.44
C PHE A 526 1.62 -13.80 17.60
N GLY A 527 2.81 -14.34 17.36
CA GLY A 527 3.57 -15.08 18.36
C GLY A 527 2.93 -16.44 18.68
N TYR A 528 3.62 -17.22 19.52
CA TYR A 528 3.27 -18.63 19.71
C TYR A 528 1.87 -18.85 20.33
N ARG A 529 1.58 -18.15 21.44
CA ARG A 529 0.32 -18.36 22.20
C ARG A 529 -0.93 -18.03 21.38
N LYS A 530 -0.95 -16.89 20.69
CA LYS A 530 -2.12 -16.49 19.87
C LYS A 530 -2.21 -17.33 18.60
N ALA A 531 -1.09 -17.72 17.99
CA ALA A 531 -1.09 -18.64 16.86
C ALA A 531 -1.67 -20.03 17.18
N LEU A 532 -1.52 -20.54 18.42
CA LEU A 532 -2.19 -21.76 18.86
C LEU A 532 -3.72 -21.62 18.86
N LYS A 533 -4.25 -20.48 19.28
CA LYS A 533 -5.70 -20.19 19.24
C LYS A 533 -6.23 -20.15 17.80
N CYS A 534 -5.41 -19.65 16.86
CA CYS A 534 -5.72 -19.61 15.43
C CYS A 534 -5.87 -20.99 14.76
N LYS A 535 -5.53 -22.09 15.45
CA LYS A 535 -5.85 -23.45 14.98
C LYS A 535 -7.35 -23.72 14.97
N THR A 536 -8.12 -23.04 15.82
CA THR A 536 -9.58 -23.07 15.74
C THR A 536 -10.04 -22.26 14.53
N LEU A 537 -10.95 -22.82 13.72
CA LEU A 537 -11.37 -22.18 12.47
C LEU A 537 -11.96 -20.78 12.70
N ALA A 538 -12.82 -20.61 13.71
CA ALA A 538 -13.46 -19.34 14.03
C ALA A 538 -12.44 -18.25 14.39
N PHE A 539 -11.52 -18.54 15.32
CA PHE A 539 -10.50 -17.59 15.74
C PHE A 539 -9.48 -17.31 14.64
N GLY A 540 -9.08 -18.34 13.87
CA GLY A 540 -8.16 -18.22 12.74
C GLY A 540 -8.73 -17.37 11.62
N LEU A 541 -10.00 -17.57 11.24
CA LEU A 541 -10.72 -16.75 10.26
C LEU A 541 -10.81 -15.29 10.72
N LYS A 542 -11.21 -15.06 11.98
CA LYS A 542 -11.28 -13.71 12.56
C LYS A 542 -9.91 -13.02 12.53
N SER A 543 -8.87 -13.68 13.04
CA SER A 543 -7.51 -13.12 13.08
C SER A 543 -6.97 -12.82 11.67
N ALA A 544 -7.26 -13.68 10.69
CA ALA A 544 -6.89 -13.43 9.30
C ALA A 544 -7.66 -12.24 8.69
N ALA A 545 -8.95 -12.10 9.01
CA ALA A 545 -9.77 -10.99 8.53
C ALA A 545 -9.36 -9.64 9.13
N GLU A 546 -9.05 -9.58 10.42
CA GLU A 546 -8.57 -8.36 11.09
C GLU A 546 -7.20 -7.92 10.55
N ARG A 547 -6.26 -8.88 10.44
CA ARG A 547 -4.88 -8.61 10.02
C ARG A 547 -4.69 -8.50 8.50
N GLY A 548 -5.72 -8.84 7.72
CA GLY A 548 -5.65 -8.79 6.26
C GLY A 548 -4.81 -9.90 5.61
N LEU A 549 -4.73 -11.09 6.22
CA LEU A 549 -3.97 -12.23 5.70
C LEU A 549 -4.73 -12.91 4.55
N SER A 550 -4.53 -12.39 3.33
CA SER A 550 -5.29 -12.75 2.13
C SER A 550 -5.04 -14.19 1.71
N ALA A 551 -3.81 -14.69 1.84
CA ALA A 551 -3.46 -16.06 1.48
C ALA A 551 -4.03 -17.08 2.49
N VAL A 552 -4.05 -16.74 3.78
CA VAL A 552 -4.67 -17.54 4.83
C VAL A 552 -6.18 -17.64 4.61
N LEU A 553 -6.85 -16.50 4.39
CA LEU A 553 -8.30 -16.50 4.20
C LEU A 553 -8.70 -17.25 2.92
N HIS A 554 -7.97 -17.05 1.83
CA HIS A 554 -8.16 -17.82 0.59
C HIS A 554 -8.03 -19.32 0.86
N THR A 555 -7.05 -19.73 1.66
CA THR A 555 -6.84 -21.13 2.03
C THR A 555 -8.01 -21.69 2.84
N PHE A 556 -8.50 -20.95 3.84
CA PHE A 556 -9.67 -21.37 4.60
C PHE A 556 -10.92 -21.47 3.72
N GLY A 557 -11.16 -20.51 2.83
CA GLY A 557 -12.28 -20.52 1.89
C GLY A 557 -12.23 -21.68 0.89
N ARG A 558 -11.02 -22.12 0.49
CA ARG A 558 -10.85 -23.31 -0.37
C ARG A 558 -11.02 -24.63 0.37
N LYS A 559 -10.65 -24.70 1.65
CA LYS A 559 -10.72 -25.93 2.48
C LYS A 559 -12.09 -26.15 3.14
N ASN A 560 -12.97 -25.14 3.15
CA ASN A 560 -14.24 -25.19 3.88
C ASN A 560 -15.41 -24.76 2.99
N ALA A 561 -16.62 -25.24 3.32
CA ALA A 561 -17.85 -24.74 2.70
C ALA A 561 -18.13 -23.28 3.12
N ALA A 562 -18.79 -22.51 2.25
CA ALA A 562 -19.12 -21.10 2.50
C ALA A 562 -19.92 -20.88 3.80
N SER A 563 -20.79 -21.84 4.18
CA SER A 563 -21.55 -21.79 5.45
C SER A 563 -20.66 -21.67 6.69
N ARG A 564 -19.43 -22.19 6.64
CA ARG A 564 -18.47 -22.15 7.76
C ARG A 564 -17.75 -20.80 7.90
N LEU A 565 -17.97 -19.87 6.96
CA LEU A 565 -17.41 -18.52 7.01
C LEU A 565 -18.32 -17.53 7.74
N HIS A 566 -19.55 -17.93 8.12
CA HIS A 566 -20.48 -17.13 8.93
C HIS A 566 -20.14 -17.18 10.42
N VAL A 567 -18.89 -16.84 10.74
CA VAL A 567 -18.42 -16.74 12.13
C VAL A 567 -18.79 -15.37 12.68
N LEU A 568 -19.40 -15.35 13.85
CA LEU A 568 -19.63 -14.15 14.65
C LEU A 568 -18.65 -14.11 15.82
N ASP A 569 -18.21 -12.92 16.19
CA ASP A 569 -17.42 -12.71 17.39
C ASP A 569 -18.28 -12.44 18.63
N GLU A 570 -17.63 -12.22 19.77
CA GLU A 570 -18.29 -11.94 21.05
C GLU A 570 -19.18 -10.69 21.01
N GLY A 571 -18.88 -9.74 20.11
CA GLY A 571 -19.68 -8.53 19.85
C GLY A 571 -20.82 -8.75 18.86
N GLY A 572 -20.99 -9.95 18.31
CA GLY A 572 -21.99 -10.25 17.28
C GLY A 572 -21.61 -9.74 15.88
N TYR A 573 -20.33 -9.48 15.63
CA TYR A 573 -19.82 -9.03 14.35
C TYR A 573 -19.28 -10.19 13.51
N SER A 574 -19.62 -10.19 12.22
CA SER A 574 -19.10 -11.17 11.26
C SER A 574 -17.76 -10.76 10.65
N LEU A 575 -17.14 -11.66 9.87
CA LEU A 575 -15.85 -11.41 9.21
C LEU A 575 -15.84 -10.15 8.32
N VAL A 576 -16.95 -9.80 7.67
CA VAL A 576 -17.02 -8.58 6.84
C VAL A 576 -17.01 -7.31 7.68
N HIS A 577 -17.56 -7.34 8.91
CA HIS A 577 -17.48 -6.22 9.84
C HIS A 577 -16.04 -6.04 10.34
N ALA A 578 -15.37 -7.13 10.72
CA ALA A 578 -13.96 -7.08 11.10
C ALA A 578 -13.09 -6.53 9.96
N ALA A 579 -13.29 -7.02 8.73
CA ALA A 579 -12.58 -6.51 7.56
C ALA A 579 -12.85 -5.02 7.30
N ALA A 580 -14.08 -4.54 7.55
CA ALA A 580 -14.43 -3.14 7.42
C ALA A 580 -13.79 -2.24 8.48
N ILE A 581 -13.75 -2.67 9.76
CA ILE A 581 -13.08 -1.94 10.86
C ILE A 581 -11.58 -1.77 10.58
N HIS A 582 -10.96 -2.81 10.00
CA HIS A 582 -9.50 -2.87 9.79
C HIS A 582 -9.05 -2.47 8.39
N ASN A 583 -9.92 -1.83 7.59
CA ASN A 583 -9.61 -1.39 6.23
C ASN A 583 -9.11 -2.50 5.28
N ARG A 584 -9.70 -3.70 5.34
CA ARG A 584 -9.26 -4.90 4.59
C ARG A 584 -10.12 -5.16 3.36
N ALA A 585 -10.04 -4.29 2.36
CA ALA A 585 -10.82 -4.40 1.12
C ALA A 585 -10.65 -5.75 0.40
N ALA A 586 -9.42 -6.29 0.34
CA ALA A 586 -9.16 -7.60 -0.27
C ALA A 586 -9.90 -8.75 0.43
N ILE A 587 -10.03 -8.68 1.76
CA ILE A 587 -10.81 -9.66 2.53
C ILE A 587 -12.30 -9.53 2.21
N ILE A 588 -12.82 -8.30 2.14
CA ILE A 588 -14.22 -8.04 1.74
C ILE A 588 -14.51 -8.67 0.36
N CYS A 589 -13.61 -8.51 -0.62
CA CYS A 589 -13.73 -9.14 -1.93
C CYS A 589 -13.76 -10.66 -1.86
N GLN A 590 -12.88 -11.29 -1.07
CA GLN A 590 -12.88 -12.75 -0.90
C GLN A 590 -14.19 -13.25 -0.29
N LEU A 591 -14.70 -12.55 0.72
CA LEU A 591 -15.97 -12.89 1.36
C LEU A 591 -17.14 -12.71 0.37
N ALA A 592 -17.15 -11.65 -0.43
CA ALA A 592 -18.14 -11.41 -1.47
C ALA A 592 -18.13 -12.52 -2.54
N MET A 593 -16.94 -12.92 -3.02
CA MET A 593 -16.77 -14.05 -3.95
C MET A 593 -17.21 -15.39 -3.34
N ALA A 594 -17.10 -15.54 -2.02
CA ALA A 594 -17.63 -16.69 -1.29
C ALA A 594 -19.15 -16.65 -1.06
N GLY A 595 -19.85 -15.63 -1.56
CA GLY A 595 -21.30 -15.48 -1.44
C GLY A 595 -21.79 -14.89 -0.13
N ILE A 596 -20.90 -14.27 0.66
CA ILE A 596 -21.26 -13.67 1.95
C ILE A 596 -21.98 -12.33 1.73
N HIS A 597 -23.15 -12.16 2.33
CA HIS A 597 -23.93 -10.93 2.24
C HIS A 597 -23.19 -9.74 2.90
N LEU A 598 -22.97 -8.66 2.16
CA LEU A 598 -22.21 -7.49 2.64
C LEU A 598 -23.08 -6.50 3.46
N ASN A 599 -24.41 -6.58 3.34
CA ASN A 599 -25.37 -5.78 4.11
C ASN A 599 -25.74 -6.42 5.46
N GLN A 600 -24.95 -7.38 5.95
CA GLN A 600 -25.20 -8.01 7.25
C GLN A 600 -25.28 -6.95 8.34
N ARG A 601 -26.24 -7.12 9.25
CA ARG A 601 -26.38 -6.26 10.43
C ARG A 601 -25.78 -6.98 11.63
N GLY A 602 -24.88 -6.30 12.34
CA GLY A 602 -24.31 -6.81 13.59
C GLY A 602 -25.40 -7.13 14.61
N SER A 603 -25.27 -8.27 15.29
CA SER A 603 -26.24 -8.74 16.28
C SER A 603 -25.86 -8.36 17.72
N GLY A 604 -25.08 -7.27 17.89
CA GLY A 604 -24.52 -6.86 19.18
C GLY A 604 -25.57 -6.61 20.26
N HIS A 605 -25.18 -6.74 21.53
CA HIS A 605 -26.11 -6.73 22.66
C HIS A 605 -26.35 -5.32 23.27
N SER A 606 -25.59 -4.30 22.83
CA SER A 606 -25.59 -2.95 23.42
C SER A 606 -25.44 -1.88 22.33
N GLY A 607 -26.47 -1.08 22.04
CA GLY A 607 -26.43 0.13 21.16
C GLY A 607 -26.04 -0.07 19.68
N GLN A 608 -25.27 -1.11 19.37
CA GLN A 608 -24.58 -1.42 18.12
C GLN A 608 -25.28 -2.49 17.29
N ALA A 609 -26.37 -3.05 17.81
CA ALA A 609 -27.22 -3.92 17.02
C ALA A 609 -27.73 -3.16 15.80
N GLY A 610 -27.59 -3.76 14.62
CA GLY A 610 -28.05 -3.15 13.38
C GLY A 610 -26.96 -2.48 12.56
N LEU A 611 -25.75 -2.26 13.10
CA LEU A 611 -24.65 -1.66 12.33
C LEU A 611 -24.25 -2.58 11.16
N THR A 612 -24.08 -1.98 9.99
CA THR A 612 -23.57 -2.67 8.79
C THR A 612 -22.05 -2.48 8.69
N PRO A 613 -21.34 -3.28 7.87
CA PRO A 613 -19.91 -3.05 7.60
C PRO A 613 -19.61 -1.63 7.10
N LEU A 614 -20.52 -1.02 6.33
CA LEU A 614 -20.33 0.36 5.84
C LEU A 614 -20.35 1.39 6.98
N HIS A 615 -21.20 1.22 8.00
CA HIS A 615 -21.20 2.08 9.19
C HIS A 615 -19.86 2.01 9.93
N LEU A 616 -19.34 0.79 10.13
CA LEU A 616 -18.07 0.58 10.83
C LEU A 616 -16.88 1.09 10.02
N ALA A 617 -16.89 0.92 8.70
CA ALA A 617 -15.86 1.50 7.84
C ALA A 617 -15.83 3.03 7.96
N ALA A 618 -17.01 3.66 7.95
CA ALA A 618 -17.18 5.10 8.12
C ALA A 618 -16.79 5.59 9.53
N GLN A 619 -17.07 4.80 10.58
CA GLN A 619 -16.66 5.11 11.95
C GLN A 619 -15.13 5.05 12.15
N CYS A 620 -14.47 4.06 11.55
CA CYS A 620 -13.05 3.80 11.76
C CYS A 620 -12.13 4.41 10.70
N GLY A 621 -12.63 5.32 9.84
CA GLY A 621 -11.81 5.94 8.79
C GLY A 621 -11.22 4.93 7.80
N SER A 622 -11.92 3.82 7.56
CA SER A 622 -11.47 2.73 6.69
C SER A 622 -11.90 2.97 5.25
N LEU A 623 -11.29 3.98 4.62
CA LEU A 623 -11.63 4.48 3.30
C LEU A 623 -11.59 3.41 2.20
N GLU A 624 -10.56 2.56 2.16
CA GLU A 624 -10.44 1.53 1.12
C GLU A 624 -11.55 0.48 1.25
N ALA A 625 -11.85 0.04 2.47
CA ALA A 625 -12.97 -0.85 2.75
C ALA A 625 -14.31 -0.18 2.41
N LEU A 626 -14.49 1.10 2.74
CA LEU A 626 -15.69 1.87 2.41
C LEU A 626 -15.89 1.96 0.89
N ASN A 627 -14.86 2.35 0.14
CA ASN A 627 -14.90 2.42 -1.32
C ASN A 627 -15.17 1.06 -1.96
N CYS A 628 -14.56 -0.01 -1.42
CA CYS A 628 -14.84 -1.38 -1.85
C CYS A 628 -16.32 -1.74 -1.66
N LEU A 629 -16.88 -1.48 -0.47
CA LEU A 629 -18.29 -1.76 -0.18
C LEU A 629 -19.22 -0.94 -1.08
N LEU A 630 -18.97 0.36 -1.26
CA LEU A 630 -19.75 1.22 -2.15
C LEU A 630 -19.69 0.75 -3.61
N GLY A 631 -18.49 0.37 -4.07
CA GLY A 631 -18.29 -0.22 -5.39
C GLY A 631 -19.08 -1.52 -5.56
N LEU A 632 -19.15 -2.35 -4.51
CA LEU A 632 -19.93 -3.59 -4.48
C LEU A 632 -21.45 -3.38 -4.22
N ARG A 633 -21.93 -2.13 -4.32
CA ARG A 633 -23.36 -1.76 -4.26
C ARG A 633 -24.06 -2.19 -2.98
N VAL A 634 -23.36 -2.09 -1.84
CA VAL A 634 -24.03 -2.18 -0.54
C VAL A 634 -25.06 -1.07 -0.38
N ASP A 635 -26.05 -1.28 0.48
CA ASP A 635 -27.06 -0.26 0.78
C ASP A 635 -26.43 0.84 1.64
N HIS A 636 -26.05 1.95 0.99
CA HIS A 636 -25.49 3.13 1.66
C HIS A 636 -26.55 3.95 2.41
N THR A 637 -27.84 3.66 2.19
CA THR A 637 -28.96 4.34 2.84
C THR A 637 -29.44 3.63 4.11
N ALA A 638 -28.86 2.46 4.41
CA ALA A 638 -29.13 1.71 5.63
C ALA A 638 -28.88 2.60 6.85
N VAL A 639 -29.78 2.49 7.83
CA VAL A 639 -29.69 3.21 9.10
C VAL A 639 -29.54 2.26 10.27
N ASP A 640 -28.84 2.70 11.31
CA ASP A 640 -28.82 2.06 12.62
C ASP A 640 -30.13 2.31 13.40
N ARG A 641 -30.17 1.91 14.67
CA ARG A 641 -31.34 2.12 15.55
C ARG A 641 -31.63 3.58 15.89
N ARG A 642 -30.65 4.48 15.73
CA ARG A 642 -30.78 5.93 15.92
C ARG A 642 -31.20 6.65 14.63
N GLY A 643 -31.35 5.92 13.53
CA GLY A 643 -31.58 6.51 12.21
C GLY A 643 -30.31 7.07 11.57
N TRP A 644 -29.12 6.75 12.10
CA TRP A 644 -27.84 7.20 11.55
C TRP A 644 -27.43 6.32 10.38
N THR A 645 -27.07 6.95 9.27
CA THR A 645 -26.42 6.31 8.12
C THR A 645 -24.91 6.34 8.27
N ALA A 646 -24.18 5.61 7.40
CA ALA A 646 -22.72 5.70 7.34
C ALA A 646 -22.19 7.15 7.15
N PHE A 647 -22.95 8.03 6.50
CA PHE A 647 -22.60 9.46 6.36
C PHE A 647 -22.60 10.17 7.72
N HIS A 648 -23.59 9.92 8.56
CA HIS A 648 -23.64 10.46 9.93
C HIS A 648 -22.47 9.98 10.78
N PHE A 649 -22.08 8.71 10.66
CA PHE A 649 -20.89 8.19 11.33
C PHE A 649 -19.62 8.88 10.81
N ALA A 650 -19.41 8.97 9.49
CA ALA A 650 -18.23 9.66 8.96
C ALA A 650 -18.12 11.10 9.47
N SER A 651 -19.25 11.83 9.53
CA SER A 651 -19.33 13.20 10.06
C SER A 651 -19.04 13.27 11.56
N PHE A 652 -19.72 12.46 12.38
CA PHE A 652 -19.58 12.49 13.85
C PHE A 652 -18.15 12.13 14.28
N TYR A 653 -17.54 11.16 13.62
CA TYR A 653 -16.20 10.66 13.91
C TYR A 653 -15.08 11.48 13.20
N GLY A 654 -15.44 12.51 12.41
CA GLY A 654 -14.47 13.37 11.74
C GLY A 654 -13.65 12.70 10.62
N ASN A 655 -14.18 11.63 10.03
CA ASN A 655 -13.50 10.86 8.98
C ASN A 655 -13.75 11.48 7.59
N VAL A 656 -13.11 12.62 7.33
CA VAL A 656 -13.30 13.43 6.12
C VAL A 656 -13.17 12.64 4.81
N PRO A 657 -12.16 11.77 4.59
CA PRO A 657 -12.06 11.02 3.33
C PRO A 657 -13.26 10.08 3.10
N CYS A 658 -13.75 9.45 4.17
CA CYS A 658 -14.95 8.60 4.11
C CYS A 658 -16.20 9.45 3.83
N LEU A 659 -16.29 10.64 4.41
CA LEU A 659 -17.37 11.59 4.19
C LEU A 659 -17.42 12.06 2.73
N GLN A 660 -16.27 12.41 2.14
CA GLN A 660 -16.15 12.82 0.74
C GLN A 660 -16.55 11.68 -0.21
N ALA A 661 -16.09 10.46 0.04
CA ALA A 661 -16.47 9.30 -0.75
C ALA A 661 -18.00 9.04 -0.73
N LEU A 662 -18.63 9.18 0.44
CA LEU A 662 -20.10 9.06 0.57
C LEU A 662 -20.84 10.24 -0.08
N TYR A 663 -20.32 11.46 0.03
CA TYR A 663 -20.88 12.64 -0.63
C TYR A 663 -20.87 12.49 -2.15
N TRP A 664 -19.75 12.08 -2.74
CA TRP A 664 -19.68 11.89 -4.19
C TRP A 664 -20.52 10.70 -4.68
N LYS A 665 -20.76 9.71 -3.81
CA LYS A 665 -21.68 8.61 -4.08
C LYS A 665 -23.13 9.09 -4.14
N ASP A 666 -23.55 9.89 -3.17
CA ASP A 666 -24.92 10.37 -3.05
C ASP A 666 -24.97 11.70 -2.26
N PRO A 667 -24.98 12.86 -2.96
CA PRO A 667 -25.04 14.17 -2.32
C PRO A 667 -26.30 14.38 -1.47
N ALA A 668 -27.39 13.66 -1.73
CA ALA A 668 -28.64 13.80 -0.98
C ALA A 668 -28.53 13.26 0.46
N MET A 669 -27.45 12.54 0.80
CA MET A 669 -27.20 12.07 2.17
C MET A 669 -26.98 13.21 3.17
N VAL A 670 -26.57 14.40 2.70
CA VAL A 670 -26.30 15.57 3.55
C VAL A 670 -27.55 16.02 4.29
N ASP A 671 -28.71 16.02 3.61
CA ASP A 671 -29.98 16.54 4.13
C ASP A 671 -30.81 15.46 4.86
N ARG A 672 -30.27 14.24 5.00
CA ARG A 672 -31.03 13.13 5.55
C ARG A 672 -31.18 13.27 7.07
N ALA A 673 -32.40 13.53 7.53
CA ALA A 673 -32.69 13.63 8.95
C ALA A 673 -32.42 12.31 9.71
N THR A 674 -31.90 12.43 10.92
CA THR A 674 -31.82 11.32 11.87
C THR A 674 -33.10 11.19 12.67
N SER A 675 -33.41 10.00 13.18
CA SER A 675 -34.54 9.77 14.09
C SER A 675 -34.12 9.86 15.56
N ALA A 676 -32.89 10.31 15.85
CA ALA A 676 -32.41 10.58 17.18
C ALA A 676 -32.90 11.97 17.61
N GLU A 677 -33.52 12.05 18.79
CA GLU A 677 -33.93 13.31 19.42
C GLU A 677 -32.74 14.20 19.78
#